data_AF-A0A534X9G9-F1
#
_entry.id   AF-A0A534X9G9-F1
#
_cell.length_a   1.000
_cell.length_b   1.000
_cell.length_c   1.000
_cell.angle_alpha   90.00
_cell.angle_beta   90.00
_cell.angle_gamma   90.00
#
_symmetry.space_group_name_H-M   'P 1'
#
loop_
_entity.id
_entity.type
_entity.pdbx_description
1 polymer ?
#
loop_
_entity_poly.entity_id
_entity_poly.type
_entity_poly.pdbx_seq_one_letter_code
_entity_poly.pdbx_strand_id
1 'polypeptide(L)'
;MNGYQRMIALLVAPLLLGAAAARAADQLVPGTKLLLKSANGREVLSFKSTGPFTPPTPGSGDDPSNVGASLQILNPGTSESFTFNLPQAHWSVSGTTFRYVDSALVEAGKVKIAIIGRILKVSGKKIGITLNEPTQGTLDAVFTTGSIRYCASFGDGFVKRDEPGRFIAGKAPAPGSCPGAPPPTTTTSVPGTTTTTSTGTTTTSTAPTGGCNCCCFSQLSFTTGLPQIGTGGCANTGGTNVGSVTDDSGAALCNLAAGGLYFGGSGVGVPLPAEIPDMGQSIVNITACDTPTGALTLGAATDTDSGSNRNCTAAGVNNPEYPGKPGCLFGPPLPIPNTNSAATSTCVVNRVSTNASGSGNCGDGSSAINIPLLSDIYLTGPTDGLIPCPRCDTNPGPGFTCQAGPNSGQPCTPGNSASLGSSYPTSHDCPPTSAAFIGSLPIPFALSTATQSMTAADLSAQPFVFCGFCGQQFSPSFQGPPAVPCTSDSQCTVAPNTKCRQRNSGAFGQGPARTITSSGSPAGVCIDDGATHASTLVSVFCIPPTFNPTVDGAGDLPGPGAVGLPGESQIVSPIPACTTSTTIAGGTTSTSLASTTSTAVATTTSTSLLPACGSAPFPVCAGTCPGTQVCTPLTLTCACM
;
A
#
# COMPACT_ATOMS: atom_id res chain seq x y z
N MET A 1 -14.15 43.96 -72.26
CA MET A 1 -14.25 44.59 -70.92
C MET A 1 -14.58 43.47 -69.95
N ASN A 2 -13.54 42.93 -69.32
CA ASN A 2 -13.60 41.71 -68.53
C ASN A 2 -13.87 42.05 -67.07
N GLY A 3 -14.88 41.41 -66.49
CA GLY A 3 -15.07 41.33 -65.05
C GLY A 3 -15.75 40.01 -64.72
N TYR A 4 -15.12 39.19 -63.88
CA TYR A 4 -15.79 38.17 -63.07
C TYR A 4 -14.95 37.83 -61.84
N GLN A 5 -15.66 37.69 -60.72
CA GLN A 5 -15.22 37.64 -59.33
C GLN A 5 -14.26 36.47 -58.99
N ARG A 6 -13.30 36.72 -58.09
CA ARG A 6 -12.51 35.68 -57.40
C ARG A 6 -13.04 35.48 -55.97
N MET A 7 -13.54 34.29 -55.67
CA MET A 7 -13.78 33.81 -54.30
C MET A 7 -12.43 33.44 -53.67
N ILE A 8 -12.13 34.00 -52.49
CA ILE A 8 -11.04 33.60 -51.61
C ILE A 8 -11.66 32.81 -50.45
N ALA A 9 -11.34 31.52 -50.35
CA ALA A 9 -11.73 30.69 -49.21
C ALA A 9 -10.71 30.89 -48.07
N LEU A 10 -11.19 31.41 -46.94
CA LEU A 10 -10.44 31.56 -45.68
C LEU A 10 -10.41 30.22 -44.94
N LEU A 11 -9.22 29.64 -44.80
CA LEU A 11 -8.91 28.55 -43.87
C LEU A 11 -8.77 29.15 -42.46
N VAL A 12 -9.73 28.86 -41.58
CA VAL A 12 -9.62 29.12 -40.14
C VAL A 12 -9.25 27.79 -39.46
N ALA A 13 -8.02 27.70 -38.95
CA ALA A 13 -7.56 26.59 -38.12
C ALA A 13 -7.94 26.84 -36.65
N PRO A 14 -8.70 25.96 -35.98
CA PRO A 14 -8.90 26.05 -34.54
C PRO A 14 -7.68 25.47 -33.80
N LEU A 15 -7.06 26.33 -33.00
CA LEU A 15 -5.98 26.03 -32.06
C LEU A 15 -6.57 25.29 -30.85
N LEU A 16 -6.41 23.97 -30.77
CA LEU A 16 -6.78 23.16 -29.61
C LEU A 16 -5.58 23.06 -28.65
N LEU A 17 -5.63 23.79 -27.54
CA LEU A 17 -4.74 23.59 -26.39
C LEU A 17 -5.18 22.31 -25.65
N GLY A 18 -4.39 21.25 -25.78
CA GLY A 18 -4.46 20.10 -24.88
C GLY A 18 -3.79 20.45 -23.55
N ALA A 19 -4.55 20.39 -22.46
CA ALA A 19 -3.97 20.42 -21.11
C ALA A 19 -3.32 19.06 -20.83
N ALA A 20 -2.00 18.99 -20.95
CA ALA A 20 -1.20 17.89 -20.44
C ALA A 20 -1.37 17.81 -18.91
N ALA A 21 -1.45 16.60 -18.36
CA ALA A 21 -1.06 16.41 -16.97
C ALA A 21 0.37 16.94 -16.84
N ALA A 22 0.58 17.97 -16.02
CA ALA A 22 1.89 18.57 -15.82
C ALA A 22 2.80 17.53 -15.14
N ARG A 23 3.50 16.73 -15.95
CA ARG A 23 4.67 15.99 -15.48
C ARG A 23 5.62 17.01 -14.89
N ALA A 24 6.19 16.69 -13.73
CA ALA A 24 7.22 17.55 -13.19
C ALA A 24 8.34 17.69 -14.24
N ALA A 25 8.70 18.92 -14.60
CA ALA A 25 9.77 19.20 -15.54
C ALA A 25 11.09 18.72 -14.95
N ASP A 26 11.56 17.58 -15.46
CA ASP A 26 12.84 16.99 -15.07
C ASP A 26 13.99 17.83 -15.63
N GLN A 27 14.86 18.30 -14.75
CA GLN A 27 16.10 18.99 -15.05
C GLN A 27 17.28 18.11 -14.64
N LEU A 28 18.01 17.64 -15.64
CA LEU A 28 19.21 16.82 -15.46
C LEU A 28 20.36 17.75 -15.11
N VAL A 29 20.84 17.69 -13.87
CA VAL A 29 21.84 18.63 -13.37
C VAL A 29 23.17 17.93 -13.05
N PRO A 30 24.32 18.60 -13.25
CA PRO A 30 25.62 18.01 -12.91
C PRO A 30 25.78 17.77 -11.40
N GLY A 31 26.22 16.56 -11.04
CA GLY A 31 26.61 16.22 -9.67
C GLY A 31 27.95 16.85 -9.28
N THR A 32 27.95 18.13 -8.88
CA THR A 32 29.21 18.84 -8.55
C THR A 32 29.82 18.32 -7.25
N LYS A 33 29.00 18.05 -6.24
CA LYS A 33 29.43 17.44 -4.98
C LYS A 33 28.28 16.70 -4.30
N LEU A 34 28.55 15.48 -3.85
CA LEU A 34 27.79 14.78 -2.82
C LEU A 34 28.75 14.35 -1.72
N LEU A 35 28.45 14.73 -0.48
CA LEU A 35 29.19 14.35 0.71
C LEU A 35 28.19 13.83 1.73
N LEU A 36 28.29 12.55 2.05
CA LEU A 36 27.63 11.89 3.17
C LEU A 36 28.72 11.40 4.12
N LYS A 37 28.64 11.76 5.38
CA LYS A 37 29.59 11.30 6.40
C LYS A 37 28.84 11.06 7.70
N SER A 38 29.00 9.89 8.28
CA SER A 38 28.62 9.54 9.64
C SER A 38 29.88 9.17 10.43
N ALA A 39 30.20 9.93 11.47
CA ALA A 39 31.34 9.66 12.35
C ALA A 39 31.06 10.14 13.77
N ASN A 40 31.31 9.29 14.77
CA ASN A 40 31.16 9.61 16.20
C ASN A 40 29.78 10.20 16.55
N GLY A 41 28.71 9.61 16.00
CA GLY A 41 27.33 10.08 16.19
C GLY A 41 27.00 11.42 15.52
N ARG A 42 27.91 11.97 14.69
CA ARG A 42 27.68 13.18 13.91
C ARG A 42 27.56 12.85 12.44
N GLU A 43 26.48 13.34 11.84
CA GLU A 43 26.22 13.18 10.41
C GLU A 43 26.35 14.50 9.65
N VAL A 44 26.80 14.41 8.41
CA VAL A 44 26.96 15.54 7.50
C VAL A 44 26.42 15.14 6.13
N LEU A 45 25.43 15.90 5.66
CA LEU A 45 24.90 15.86 4.30
C LEU A 45 25.28 17.16 3.60
N SER A 46 25.91 17.07 2.43
CA SER A 46 26.19 18.21 1.57
C SER A 46 26.04 17.82 0.11
N PHE A 47 24.96 18.30 -0.51
CA PHE A 47 24.71 18.21 -1.94
C PHE A 47 24.93 19.57 -2.61
N LYS A 48 25.57 19.57 -3.78
CA LYS A 48 25.78 20.76 -4.61
C LYS A 48 25.71 20.40 -6.09
N SER A 49 24.96 21.19 -6.84
CA SER A 49 24.98 21.24 -8.29
C SER A 49 25.27 22.66 -8.77
N THR A 50 26.26 22.78 -9.65
CA THR A 50 26.60 23.99 -10.40
C THR A 50 26.70 23.61 -11.87
N GLY A 51 25.87 24.21 -12.70
CA GLY A 51 25.74 23.86 -14.11
C GLY A 51 24.51 24.52 -14.73
N PRO A 52 24.20 24.22 -15.99
CA PRO A 52 23.01 24.73 -16.65
C PRO A 52 21.76 24.06 -16.05
N PHE A 53 21.00 24.83 -15.28
CA PHE A 53 19.65 24.49 -14.85
C PHE A 53 18.89 25.79 -14.58
N THR A 54 17.56 25.74 -14.65
CA THR A 54 16.68 26.88 -14.48
C THR A 54 16.00 26.78 -13.11
N PRO A 55 16.23 27.72 -12.18
CA PRO A 55 15.49 27.76 -10.92
C PRO A 55 14.00 28.06 -11.16
N PRO A 56 13.10 27.75 -10.21
CA PRO A 56 11.69 28.10 -10.33
C PRO A 56 11.49 29.62 -10.46
N THR A 57 10.40 30.03 -11.10
CA THR A 57 10.03 31.44 -11.17
C THR A 57 9.41 31.88 -9.85
N PRO A 58 9.87 32.98 -9.22
CA PRO A 58 9.24 33.50 -8.01
C PRO A 58 7.73 33.74 -8.19
N GLY A 59 6.92 33.25 -7.25
CA GLY A 59 5.46 33.30 -7.28
C GLY A 59 4.78 32.26 -8.16
N SER A 60 5.51 31.34 -8.82
CA SER A 60 4.90 30.26 -9.60
C SER A 60 4.40 29.10 -8.71
N GLY A 61 3.66 28.17 -9.30
CA GLY A 61 3.27 26.91 -8.64
C GLY A 61 4.45 25.97 -8.32
N ASP A 62 5.66 26.32 -8.74
CA ASP A 62 6.90 25.59 -8.44
C ASP A 62 7.79 26.34 -7.43
N ASP A 63 7.33 27.49 -6.94
CA ASP A 63 8.04 28.30 -5.96
C ASP A 63 8.07 27.59 -4.59
N PRO A 64 9.25 27.18 -4.10
CA PRO A 64 9.34 26.45 -2.84
C PRO A 64 8.89 27.26 -1.62
N SER A 65 8.79 28.59 -1.72
CA SER A 65 8.19 29.42 -0.67
C SER A 65 6.67 29.33 -0.60
N ASN A 66 6.01 28.77 -1.62
CA ASN A 66 4.56 28.53 -1.68
C ASN A 66 4.17 27.04 -1.60
N VAL A 67 5.06 26.13 -2.00
CA VAL A 67 4.75 24.68 -2.07
C VAL A 67 5.71 23.81 -1.27
N GLY A 68 6.77 24.39 -0.72
CA GLY A 68 7.87 23.64 -0.11
C GLY A 68 8.72 22.91 -1.15
N ALA A 69 9.65 22.10 -0.67
CA ALA A 69 10.50 21.26 -1.52
C ALA A 69 10.84 19.94 -0.82
N SER A 70 11.44 19.00 -1.55
CA SER A 70 12.01 17.79 -0.99
C SER A 70 13.40 17.50 -1.57
N LEU A 71 14.26 16.83 -0.80
CA LEU A 71 15.50 16.24 -1.28
C LEU A 71 15.47 14.74 -1.00
N GLN A 72 15.50 13.92 -2.03
CA GLN A 72 15.67 12.48 -1.93
C GLN A 72 17.14 12.11 -2.17
N ILE A 73 17.70 11.31 -1.27
CA ILE A 73 18.94 10.57 -1.49
C ILE A 73 18.56 9.11 -1.70
N LEU A 74 19.10 8.49 -2.75
CA LEU A 74 18.68 7.17 -3.24
C LEU A 74 19.91 6.39 -3.69
N ASN A 75 19.99 5.12 -3.32
CA ASN A 75 20.93 4.17 -3.91
C ASN A 75 20.18 3.32 -4.95
N PRO A 76 20.41 3.52 -6.26
CA PRO A 76 19.71 2.76 -7.30
C PRO A 76 20.06 1.26 -7.32
N GLY A 77 21.16 0.84 -6.70
CA GLY A 77 21.56 -0.57 -6.62
C GLY A 77 20.87 -1.33 -5.49
N THR A 78 20.64 -0.68 -4.34
CA THR A 78 19.99 -1.29 -3.17
C THR A 78 18.53 -0.89 -2.99
N SER A 79 18.06 0.10 -3.77
CA SER A 79 16.77 0.77 -3.61
C SER A 79 16.57 1.44 -2.24
N GLU A 80 17.63 1.57 -1.44
CA GLU A 80 17.58 2.36 -0.22
C GLU A 80 17.40 3.82 -0.56
N SER A 81 16.40 4.48 0.03
CA SER A 81 16.21 5.91 -0.17
C SER A 81 15.66 6.60 1.06
N PHE A 82 15.93 7.89 1.14
CA PHE A 82 15.39 8.74 2.18
C PHE A 82 15.08 10.12 1.64
N THR A 83 13.88 10.61 1.96
CA THR A 83 13.40 11.93 1.51
C THR A 83 13.37 12.91 2.68
N PHE A 84 14.08 14.01 2.51
CA PHE A 84 14.04 15.17 3.39
C PHE A 84 12.94 16.12 2.90
N ASN A 85 11.96 16.38 3.76
CA ASN A 85 10.95 17.42 3.50
C ASN A 85 11.52 18.79 3.91
N LEU A 86 11.32 19.79 3.05
CA LEU A 86 11.68 21.19 3.29
C LEU A 86 10.41 22.07 3.19
N PRO A 87 9.63 22.18 4.30
CA PRO A 87 8.34 22.89 4.28
C PRO A 87 8.46 24.36 3.89
N GLN A 88 7.41 24.89 3.27
CA GLN A 88 7.32 26.27 2.80
C GLN A 88 7.65 27.32 3.87
N ALA A 89 7.32 27.06 5.14
CA ALA A 89 7.45 28.01 6.25
C ALA A 89 8.90 28.51 6.49
N HIS A 90 9.89 27.76 6.01
CA HIS A 90 11.31 28.08 6.19
C HIS A 90 11.99 28.66 4.94
N TRP A 91 11.24 28.83 3.86
CA TRP A 91 11.75 29.37 2.60
C TRP A 91 11.59 30.89 2.55
N SER A 92 12.59 31.55 1.98
CA SER A 92 12.61 32.98 1.70
C SER A 92 13.07 33.21 0.27
N VAL A 93 12.48 34.19 -0.41
CA VAL A 93 12.80 34.53 -1.80
C VAL A 93 13.51 35.89 -1.87
N SER A 94 14.59 35.96 -2.66
CA SER A 94 15.31 37.20 -2.95
C SER A 94 15.71 37.22 -4.42
N GLY A 95 15.01 38.05 -5.21
CA GLY A 95 15.12 38.01 -6.67
C GLY A 95 14.73 36.63 -7.21
N THR A 96 15.66 35.95 -7.88
CA THR A 96 15.46 34.59 -8.42
C THR A 96 16.10 33.49 -7.56
N THR A 97 16.47 33.81 -6.31
CA THR A 97 17.11 32.87 -5.39
C THR A 97 16.20 32.58 -4.21
N PHE A 98 15.94 31.29 -3.97
CA PHE A 98 15.19 30.79 -2.83
C PHE A 98 16.16 30.22 -1.81
N ARG A 99 15.92 30.54 -0.54
CA ARG A 99 16.76 30.13 0.58
C ARG A 99 15.90 29.57 1.70
N TYR A 100 16.14 28.30 2.00
CA TYR A 100 15.62 27.60 3.16
C TYR A 100 16.59 27.76 4.34
N VAL A 101 16.08 28.11 5.51
CA VAL A 101 16.84 28.10 6.76
C VAL A 101 16.00 27.50 7.88
N ASP A 102 16.45 26.36 8.40
CA ASP A 102 15.99 25.83 9.68
C ASP A 102 17.15 25.91 10.69
N SER A 103 17.17 27.00 11.45
CA SER A 103 18.19 27.26 12.48
C SER A 103 17.93 26.48 13.77
N ALA A 104 16.68 26.15 14.04
CA ALA A 104 16.24 25.49 15.26
C ALA A 104 16.22 23.96 15.12
N LEU A 105 16.34 23.44 13.88
CA LEU A 105 16.35 22.01 13.57
C LEU A 105 15.07 21.30 14.06
N VAL A 106 13.94 22.01 13.98
CA VAL A 106 12.65 21.61 14.59
C VAL A 106 11.93 20.56 13.75
N GLU A 107 12.06 20.63 12.42
CA GLU A 107 11.56 19.61 11.50
C GLU A 107 12.55 18.46 11.38
N ALA A 108 12.39 17.46 12.25
CA ALA A 108 13.24 16.28 12.40
C ALA A 108 14.77 16.55 12.29
N GLY A 109 15.26 17.75 12.59
CA GLY A 109 16.65 18.19 12.63
C GLY A 109 17.58 17.86 11.45
N LYS A 110 17.04 17.63 10.25
CA LYS A 110 17.77 16.92 9.19
C LYS A 110 18.48 17.80 8.15
N VAL A 111 17.87 18.90 7.68
CA VAL A 111 18.47 19.85 6.71
C VAL A 111 18.55 21.25 7.33
N LYS A 112 19.74 21.87 7.33
CA LYS A 112 19.98 23.18 7.94
C LYS A 112 19.76 24.34 6.96
N ILE A 113 20.26 24.17 5.73
CA ILE A 113 20.21 25.19 4.68
C ILE A 113 19.97 24.52 3.33
N ALA A 114 19.03 25.03 2.55
CA ALA A 114 18.94 24.78 1.12
C ALA A 114 18.90 26.10 0.34
N ILE A 115 19.50 26.11 -0.84
CA ILE A 115 19.52 27.26 -1.77
C ILE A 115 19.23 26.72 -3.16
N ILE A 116 18.30 27.36 -3.85
CA ILE A 116 18.03 27.14 -5.27
C ILE A 116 17.96 28.48 -5.99
N GLY A 117 18.75 28.61 -7.05
CA GLY A 117 19.01 29.85 -7.78
C GLY A 117 20.06 29.56 -8.86
N ARG A 118 21.15 30.33 -8.92
CA ARG A 118 22.32 29.95 -9.76
C ARG A 118 23.04 28.69 -9.30
N ILE A 119 22.81 28.28 -8.06
CA ILE A 119 23.42 27.10 -7.44
C ILE A 119 22.29 26.36 -6.72
N LEU A 120 22.25 25.05 -6.90
CA LEU A 120 21.44 24.17 -6.08
C LEU A 120 22.34 23.59 -5.00
N LYS A 121 22.06 23.92 -3.75
CA LYS A 121 22.86 23.48 -2.59
C LYS A 121 21.93 23.04 -1.48
N VAL A 122 22.20 21.88 -0.90
CA VAL A 122 21.55 21.42 0.33
C VAL A 122 22.60 21.01 1.34
N SER A 123 22.43 21.41 2.59
CA SER A 123 23.35 21.10 3.68
C SER A 123 22.57 20.70 4.93
N GLY A 124 22.84 19.52 5.46
CA GLY A 124 22.12 18.91 6.57
C GLY A 124 23.04 18.23 7.58
N LYS A 125 22.43 17.86 8.72
CA LYS A 125 23.08 17.14 9.82
C LYS A 125 22.62 15.69 9.92
N LYS A 126 21.88 15.21 8.93
CA LYS A 126 21.47 13.81 8.80
C LYS A 126 21.66 13.35 7.36
N ILE A 127 22.08 12.10 7.17
CA ILE A 127 22.32 11.52 5.83
C ILE A 127 21.11 10.79 5.25
N GLY A 128 20.24 10.24 6.11
CA GLY A 128 18.95 9.66 5.70
C GLY A 128 19.02 8.19 5.26
N ILE A 129 20.11 7.78 4.62
CA ILE A 129 20.41 6.39 4.23
C ILE A 129 21.52 5.79 5.12
N THR A 130 21.61 4.48 5.19
CA THR A 130 22.65 3.75 5.88
C THR A 130 23.94 3.77 5.06
N LEU A 131 25.08 3.88 5.76
CA LEU A 131 26.43 3.82 5.17
C LEU A 131 27.21 2.67 5.82
N ASN A 132 26.56 1.58 6.19
CA ASN A 132 27.18 0.45 6.87
C ASN A 132 27.73 -0.61 5.89
N GLU A 133 27.42 -0.48 4.61
CA GLU A 133 27.91 -1.32 3.54
C GLU A 133 29.40 -1.03 3.24
N PRO A 134 30.14 -2.03 2.72
CA PRO A 134 31.52 -1.81 2.27
C PRO A 134 31.66 -0.69 1.24
N THR A 135 30.66 -0.54 0.36
CA THR A 135 30.57 0.50 -0.67
C THR A 135 29.10 0.78 -0.98
N GLN A 136 28.73 2.04 -1.19
CA GLN A 136 27.45 2.45 -1.76
C GLN A 136 27.39 2.24 -3.28
N GLY A 137 28.55 2.28 -3.96
CA GLY A 137 28.67 2.26 -5.41
C GLY A 137 28.15 3.55 -6.02
N THR A 138 26.85 3.58 -6.31
CA THR A 138 26.18 4.72 -6.95
C THR A 138 25.18 5.35 -6.00
N LEU A 139 25.12 6.69 -5.97
CA LEU A 139 24.05 7.43 -5.28
C LEU A 139 23.47 8.49 -6.19
N ASP A 140 22.16 8.70 -6.04
CA ASP A 140 21.40 9.73 -6.73
C ASP A 140 20.85 10.75 -5.73
N ALA A 141 20.77 12.00 -6.19
CA ALA A 141 20.16 13.11 -5.46
C ALA A 141 19.08 13.75 -6.33
N VAL A 142 17.84 13.77 -5.82
CA VAL A 142 16.68 14.35 -6.50
C VAL A 142 16.10 15.46 -5.62
N PHE A 143 16.18 16.70 -6.09
CA PHE A 143 15.53 17.84 -5.42
C PHE A 143 14.24 18.20 -6.14
N THR A 144 13.11 18.22 -5.45
CA THR A 144 11.78 18.47 -6.04
C THR A 144 11.15 19.71 -5.43
N THR A 145 10.58 20.59 -6.25
CA THR A 145 9.82 21.77 -5.83
C THR A 145 8.65 21.97 -6.79
N GLY A 146 7.42 21.91 -6.26
CA GLY A 146 6.20 21.82 -7.06
C GLY A 146 6.30 20.74 -8.14
N SER A 147 6.23 21.16 -9.39
CA SER A 147 6.35 20.33 -10.59
C SER A 147 7.75 20.42 -11.22
N ILE A 148 8.83 20.69 -10.48
CA ILE A 148 10.19 20.67 -11.05
C ILE A 148 11.06 19.72 -10.25
N ARG A 149 11.83 18.88 -10.94
CA ARG A 149 12.77 17.92 -10.35
C ARG A 149 14.18 18.16 -10.86
N TYR A 150 15.14 18.29 -9.96
CA TYR A 150 16.55 18.44 -10.29
C TYR A 150 17.30 17.17 -9.91
N CYS A 151 17.86 16.48 -10.88
CA CYS A 151 18.42 15.15 -10.69
C CYS A 151 19.91 15.12 -10.97
N ALA A 152 20.67 14.58 -10.02
CA ALA A 152 22.09 14.32 -10.16
C ALA A 152 22.38 12.85 -9.80
N SER A 153 23.23 12.19 -10.57
CA SER A 153 23.69 10.83 -10.30
C SER A 153 25.20 10.81 -10.08
N PHE A 154 25.67 9.96 -9.18
CA PHE A 154 27.07 9.82 -8.79
C PHE A 154 27.49 8.35 -8.89
N GLY A 155 27.81 7.89 -10.10
CA GLY A 155 28.34 6.53 -10.34
C GLY A 155 29.86 6.42 -10.18
N ASP A 156 30.37 5.18 -10.16
CA ASP A 156 31.73 4.78 -9.76
C ASP A 156 32.87 5.63 -10.34
N GLY A 157 32.76 6.11 -11.59
CA GLY A 157 33.78 6.96 -12.23
C GLY A 157 33.96 8.34 -11.59
N PHE A 158 33.05 8.77 -10.71
CA PHE A 158 33.04 10.11 -10.08
C PHE A 158 33.05 10.04 -8.55
N VAL A 159 33.14 8.83 -8.00
CA VAL A 159 33.24 8.56 -6.57
C VAL A 159 34.70 8.66 -6.14
N LYS A 160 34.99 9.56 -5.20
CA LYS A 160 36.33 9.81 -4.68
C LYS A 160 36.66 8.96 -3.45
N ARG A 161 35.65 8.66 -2.65
CA ARG A 161 35.71 7.85 -1.44
C ARG A 161 34.37 7.18 -1.24
N ASP A 162 34.40 5.88 -1.04
CA ASP A 162 33.26 5.06 -0.72
C ASP A 162 33.75 3.99 0.26
N GLU A 163 33.34 4.13 1.51
CA GLU A 163 33.77 3.29 2.62
C GLU A 163 32.69 3.37 3.72
N PRO A 164 32.62 2.41 4.65
CA PRO A 164 31.65 2.46 5.74
C PRO A 164 31.69 3.79 6.49
N GLY A 165 30.52 4.42 6.62
CA GLY A 165 30.30 5.72 7.25
C GLY A 165 30.61 6.91 6.36
N ARG A 166 31.01 6.74 5.08
CA ARG A 166 31.46 7.86 4.26
C ARG A 166 31.34 7.65 2.76
N PHE A 167 30.60 8.55 2.11
CA PHE A 167 30.51 8.66 0.66
C PHE A 167 30.88 10.07 0.18
N ILE A 168 31.82 10.16 -0.76
CA ILE A 168 32.21 11.43 -1.38
C ILE A 168 32.30 11.25 -2.88
N ALA A 169 31.47 11.97 -3.62
CA ALA A 169 31.50 12.03 -5.07
C ALA A 169 31.44 13.48 -5.57
N GLY A 170 31.85 13.70 -6.82
CA GLY A 170 31.71 15.00 -7.45
C GLY A 170 32.32 15.08 -8.83
N LYS A 171 31.98 16.14 -9.56
CA LYS A 171 32.25 16.30 -11.00
C LYS A 171 31.54 15.26 -11.87
N ALA A 172 30.41 14.71 -11.40
CA ALA A 172 29.59 13.83 -12.21
C ALA A 172 28.83 14.65 -13.27
N PRO A 173 28.75 14.19 -14.53
CA PRO A 173 27.93 14.80 -15.56
C PRO A 173 26.44 14.71 -15.19
N ALA A 174 25.60 15.47 -15.90
CA ALA A 174 24.16 15.31 -15.78
C ALA A 174 23.79 13.87 -16.20
N PRO A 175 22.91 13.18 -15.45
CA PRO A 175 22.51 11.82 -15.78
C PRO A 175 21.70 11.78 -17.09
N GLY A 176 21.60 10.61 -17.72
CA GLY A 176 20.78 10.42 -18.93
C GLY A 176 19.27 10.51 -18.67
N SER A 177 18.86 10.35 -17.41
CA SER A 177 17.48 10.48 -16.96
C SER A 177 17.44 10.87 -15.48
N CYS A 178 16.33 11.45 -15.04
CA CYS A 178 16.03 11.57 -13.62
C CYS A 178 15.75 10.17 -13.07
N PRO A 179 16.36 9.77 -11.93
CA PRO A 179 15.99 8.54 -11.25
C PRO A 179 14.49 8.60 -10.96
N GLY A 180 13.70 7.64 -11.42
CA GLY A 180 12.26 7.69 -11.21
C GLY A 180 11.96 7.69 -9.70
N ALA A 181 10.97 8.49 -9.27
CA ALA A 181 10.00 7.86 -8.38
C ALA A 181 9.53 6.58 -9.08
N PRO A 182 9.33 5.44 -8.39
CA PRO A 182 8.95 4.18 -9.03
C PRO A 182 7.89 4.48 -10.11
N PRO A 183 8.15 4.11 -11.38
CA PRO A 183 7.66 4.90 -12.50
C PRO A 183 6.13 4.82 -12.64
N PRO A 184 5.44 5.91 -13.00
CA PRO A 184 4.19 5.81 -13.72
C PRO A 184 4.52 5.35 -15.15
N THR A 185 4.13 4.13 -15.48
CA THR A 185 4.25 3.58 -16.83
C THR A 185 3.42 4.45 -17.78
N THR A 186 4.05 5.05 -18.80
CA THR A 186 3.31 5.58 -19.96
C THR A 186 4.05 5.14 -21.21
N THR A 187 3.41 4.21 -21.91
CA THR A 187 3.69 3.70 -23.25
C THR A 187 3.73 4.80 -24.29
N THR A 188 4.73 4.75 -25.18
CA THR A 188 4.73 5.49 -26.45
C THR A 188 4.18 4.55 -27.53
N SER A 189 2.98 4.82 -28.04
CA SER A 189 2.43 4.17 -29.24
C SER A 189 2.41 5.15 -30.42
N VAL A 190 2.89 4.70 -31.57
CA VAL A 190 2.80 5.33 -32.91
C VAL A 190 1.36 5.15 -33.45
N PRO A 191 0.81 6.06 -34.29
CA PRO A 191 -0.63 6.18 -34.46
C PRO A 191 -1.21 5.21 -35.50
N GLY A 192 -2.31 4.55 -35.12
CA GLY A 192 -3.21 3.81 -36.01
C GLY A 192 -4.64 4.35 -35.87
N THR A 193 -5.16 4.87 -36.97
CA THR A 193 -6.48 5.51 -37.09
C THR A 193 -7.60 4.47 -36.95
N THR A 194 -8.53 4.62 -36.01
CA THR A 194 -9.85 3.99 -36.12
C THR A 194 -10.92 4.84 -35.44
N THR A 195 -11.93 5.19 -36.22
CA THR A 195 -13.09 6.00 -35.85
C THR A 195 -14.04 5.17 -34.99
N THR A 196 -14.34 5.62 -33.77
CA THR A 196 -15.58 5.21 -33.07
C THR A 196 -16.19 6.40 -32.35
N THR A 197 -17.48 6.57 -32.59
CA THR A 197 -18.34 7.65 -32.11
C THR A 197 -18.91 7.24 -30.75
N SER A 198 -18.78 8.07 -29.71
CA SER A 198 -19.58 7.89 -28.48
C SER A 198 -20.10 9.23 -27.96
N THR A 199 -21.41 9.27 -27.82
CA THR A 199 -22.26 10.27 -27.20
C THR A 199 -21.83 10.52 -25.74
N GLY A 200 -21.66 11.78 -25.37
CA GLY A 200 -21.17 12.19 -24.06
C GLY A 200 -22.19 12.03 -22.93
N THR A 201 -21.69 11.70 -21.74
CA THR A 201 -22.39 11.90 -20.47
C THR A 201 -21.42 12.60 -19.52
N THR A 202 -21.85 13.74 -18.98
CA THR A 202 -21.07 14.64 -18.12
C THR A 202 -21.15 14.18 -16.66
N THR A 203 -20.02 13.97 -15.99
CA THR A 203 -19.93 13.89 -14.53
C THR A 203 -19.11 15.04 -13.99
N THR A 204 -19.77 15.91 -13.23
CA THR A 204 -19.20 17.00 -12.42
C THR A 204 -18.50 16.44 -11.18
N SER A 205 -17.23 16.81 -10.94
CA SER A 205 -16.58 16.61 -9.64
C SER A 205 -16.71 17.89 -8.79
N THR A 206 -17.28 17.73 -7.60
CA THR A 206 -17.30 18.74 -6.54
C THR A 206 -16.14 18.49 -5.59
N ALA A 207 -15.32 19.51 -5.34
CA ALA A 207 -14.32 19.48 -4.27
C ALA A 207 -15.00 19.35 -2.88
N PRO A 208 -14.41 18.65 -1.90
CA PRO A 208 -14.98 18.61 -0.56
C PRO A 208 -14.82 19.98 0.11
N THR A 209 -15.93 20.45 0.65
CA THR A 209 -16.05 21.55 1.61
C THR A 209 -15.24 21.26 2.87
N GLY A 210 -14.56 22.27 3.43
CA GLY A 210 -13.86 22.16 4.71
C GLY A 210 -14.75 21.59 5.80
N GLY A 211 -14.35 20.45 6.38
CA GLY A 211 -15.10 19.73 7.40
C GLY A 211 -14.48 18.41 7.85
N CYS A 212 -13.71 17.73 7.01
CA CYS A 212 -13.12 16.42 7.33
C CYS A 212 -11.89 16.55 8.22
N ASN A 213 -11.92 16.03 9.46
CA ASN A 213 -10.77 16.05 10.38
C ASN A 213 -10.49 14.69 11.02
N CYS A 214 -9.59 13.97 10.38
CA CYS A 214 -9.17 12.62 10.76
C CYS A 214 -7.96 12.60 11.69
N CYS A 215 -7.36 13.75 11.97
CA CYS A 215 -6.16 13.86 12.79
C CYS A 215 -6.43 13.61 14.29
N CYS A 216 -7.70 13.37 14.63
CA CYS A 216 -8.15 12.97 15.94
C CYS A 216 -8.26 11.44 16.10
N PHE A 217 -7.72 10.69 15.15
CA PHE A 217 -7.59 9.25 15.20
C PHE A 217 -6.14 8.86 14.94
N SER A 218 -5.72 7.73 15.49
CA SER A 218 -4.32 7.28 15.44
C SER A 218 -4.11 6.08 14.53
N GLN A 219 -5.17 5.46 14.01
CA GLN A 219 -5.09 4.24 13.23
C GLN A 219 -6.10 4.23 12.07
N LEU A 220 -5.73 3.54 11.00
CA LEU A 220 -6.62 3.18 9.89
C LEU A 220 -6.69 1.66 9.83
N SER A 221 -7.91 1.13 9.82
CA SER A 221 -8.20 -0.30 9.69
C SER A 221 -8.83 -0.58 8.33
N PHE A 222 -8.44 -1.69 7.73
CA PHE A 222 -9.14 -2.29 6.59
C PHE A 222 -9.55 -3.71 6.96
N THR A 223 -10.81 -4.07 6.72
CA THR A 223 -11.33 -5.42 6.94
C THR A 223 -11.82 -5.99 5.60
N THR A 224 -11.29 -7.13 5.17
CA THR A 224 -11.73 -7.78 3.94
C THR A 224 -13.20 -8.19 4.04
N GLY A 225 -13.97 -7.86 3.00
CA GLY A 225 -15.36 -8.27 2.85
C GLY A 225 -15.49 -9.62 2.16
N LEU A 226 -16.73 -10.06 1.98
CA LEU A 226 -17.03 -11.27 1.22
C LEU A 226 -16.48 -11.16 -0.21
N PRO A 227 -15.86 -12.22 -0.75
CA PRO A 227 -15.45 -12.26 -2.14
C PRO A 227 -16.69 -12.20 -3.04
N GLN A 228 -16.60 -11.39 -4.09
CA GLN A 228 -17.67 -11.17 -5.06
C GLN A 228 -17.29 -11.85 -6.38
N ILE A 229 -16.87 -13.11 -6.28
CA ILE A 229 -16.45 -13.94 -7.40
C ILE A 229 -17.67 -14.56 -8.05
N GLY A 230 -17.82 -14.33 -9.35
CA GLY A 230 -18.84 -14.95 -10.18
C GLY A 230 -18.45 -16.34 -10.67
N THR A 231 -19.21 -16.84 -11.62
CA THR A 231 -18.95 -18.14 -12.25
C THR A 231 -18.18 -17.97 -13.57
N GLY A 232 -17.65 -19.08 -14.09
CA GLY A 232 -16.98 -19.11 -15.40
C GLY A 232 -15.55 -18.56 -15.40
N GLY A 233 -14.89 -18.50 -14.23
CA GLY A 233 -13.50 -18.08 -14.09
C GLY A 233 -13.28 -16.68 -14.67
N CYS A 234 -12.51 -16.58 -15.75
CA CYS A 234 -12.24 -15.33 -16.44
C CYS A 234 -13.46 -14.60 -17.02
N ALA A 235 -14.59 -15.28 -17.24
CA ALA A 235 -15.83 -14.59 -17.62
C ALA A 235 -16.39 -13.75 -16.45
N ASN A 236 -16.17 -14.20 -15.21
CA ASN A 236 -16.68 -13.63 -13.97
C ASN A 236 -18.19 -13.30 -14.00
N THR A 237 -19.01 -14.23 -14.48
CA THR A 237 -20.45 -14.00 -14.64
C THR A 237 -21.14 -13.95 -13.29
N GLY A 238 -21.78 -12.82 -12.97
CA GLY A 238 -22.47 -12.59 -11.70
C GLY A 238 -21.58 -12.13 -10.55
N GLY A 239 -20.28 -11.92 -10.80
CA GLY A 239 -19.34 -11.32 -9.84
C GLY A 239 -19.16 -9.81 -10.06
N THR A 240 -18.43 -9.18 -9.17
CA THR A 240 -18.00 -7.77 -9.30
C THR A 240 -16.65 -7.71 -10.00
N ASN A 241 -16.57 -6.97 -11.11
CA ASN A 241 -15.31 -6.75 -11.82
C ASN A 241 -14.56 -5.57 -11.22
N VAL A 242 -13.28 -5.79 -10.89
CA VAL A 242 -12.33 -4.77 -10.40
C VAL A 242 -11.15 -4.62 -11.35
N GLY A 243 -11.25 -5.16 -12.56
CA GLY A 243 -10.16 -5.12 -13.52
C GLY A 243 -10.34 -6.05 -14.69
N SER A 244 -9.37 -6.03 -15.59
CA SER A 244 -9.34 -6.88 -16.76
C SER A 244 -7.91 -7.20 -17.21
N VAL A 245 -7.79 -8.29 -17.96
CA VAL A 245 -6.63 -8.64 -18.77
C VAL A 245 -7.02 -8.43 -20.23
N THR A 246 -6.23 -7.69 -20.99
CA THR A 246 -6.49 -7.43 -22.41
C THR A 246 -5.36 -7.89 -23.30
N ASP A 247 -5.66 -8.17 -24.57
CA ASP A 247 -4.65 -8.39 -25.61
C ASP A 247 -4.13 -7.08 -26.22
N ASP A 248 -3.29 -7.18 -27.26
CA ASP A 248 -2.72 -6.07 -28.02
C ASP A 248 -3.74 -5.19 -28.75
N SER A 249 -4.93 -5.71 -29.03
CA SER A 249 -6.03 -4.94 -29.64
C SER A 249 -6.86 -4.17 -28.61
N GLY A 250 -6.64 -4.43 -27.32
CA GLY A 250 -7.46 -3.94 -26.22
C GLY A 250 -8.69 -4.82 -25.94
N ALA A 251 -8.82 -5.98 -26.59
CA ALA A 251 -9.92 -6.89 -26.32
C ALA A 251 -9.74 -7.56 -24.96
N ALA A 252 -10.80 -7.61 -24.15
CA ALA A 252 -10.79 -8.24 -22.85
C ALA A 252 -10.71 -9.78 -22.98
N LEU A 253 -9.71 -10.37 -22.35
CA LEU A 253 -9.47 -11.81 -22.27
C LEU A 253 -9.97 -12.40 -20.95
N CYS A 254 -9.86 -11.65 -19.86
CA CYS A 254 -10.24 -12.09 -18.52
C CYS A 254 -10.72 -10.92 -17.68
N ASN A 255 -11.81 -11.09 -16.93
CA ASN A 255 -12.29 -10.15 -15.94
C ASN A 255 -11.71 -10.51 -14.56
N LEU A 256 -11.12 -9.53 -13.88
CA LEU A 256 -10.59 -9.71 -12.54
C LEU A 256 -11.70 -9.44 -11.52
N ALA A 257 -12.00 -10.43 -10.67
CA ALA A 257 -13.06 -10.36 -9.68
C ALA A 257 -12.62 -9.70 -8.37
N ALA A 258 -13.53 -8.95 -7.72
CA ALA A 258 -13.33 -8.51 -6.35
C ALA A 258 -13.33 -9.74 -5.41
N GLY A 259 -12.30 -9.86 -4.58
CA GLY A 259 -12.06 -11.01 -3.70
C GLY A 259 -11.33 -12.16 -4.38
N GLY A 260 -10.89 -11.98 -5.64
CA GLY A 260 -10.12 -12.96 -6.39
C GLY A 260 -8.62 -12.68 -6.36
N LEU A 261 -7.83 -13.75 -6.17
CA LEU A 261 -6.39 -13.78 -6.39
C LEU A 261 -6.09 -14.52 -7.70
N TYR A 262 -5.34 -13.87 -8.59
CA TYR A 262 -4.88 -14.41 -9.86
C TYR A 262 -3.35 -14.49 -9.85
N PHE A 263 -2.79 -15.55 -10.42
CA PHE A 263 -1.35 -15.75 -10.49
C PHE A 263 -0.93 -16.60 -11.70
N GLY A 264 0.36 -16.51 -12.05
CA GLY A 264 0.96 -17.35 -13.09
C GLY A 264 0.77 -16.82 -14.50
N GLY A 265 1.51 -17.41 -15.43
CA GLY A 265 1.40 -17.13 -16.86
C GLY A 265 0.21 -17.85 -17.52
N SER A 266 0.30 -18.08 -18.82
CA SER A 266 -0.72 -18.84 -19.56
C SER A 266 -0.76 -20.34 -19.23
N GLY A 267 0.26 -20.86 -18.55
CA GLY A 267 0.39 -22.27 -18.21
C GLY A 267 -0.16 -22.64 -16.83
N VAL A 268 -0.80 -21.70 -16.12
CA VAL A 268 -1.31 -21.95 -14.77
C VAL A 268 -2.29 -23.13 -14.76
N GLY A 269 -1.98 -24.13 -13.93
CA GLY A 269 -2.75 -25.36 -13.79
C GLY A 269 -3.76 -25.34 -12.65
N VAL A 270 -3.73 -24.29 -11.81
CA VAL A 270 -4.69 -24.08 -10.72
C VAL A 270 -5.93 -23.33 -11.26
N PRO A 271 -7.16 -23.74 -10.91
CA PRO A 271 -8.36 -22.98 -11.22
C PRO A 271 -8.29 -21.55 -10.63
N LEU A 272 -8.56 -20.54 -11.45
CA LEU A 272 -8.54 -19.13 -11.05
C LEU A 272 -9.92 -18.47 -11.23
N PRO A 273 -10.23 -17.43 -10.42
CA PRO A 273 -9.44 -16.92 -9.30
C PRO A 273 -9.40 -17.87 -8.09
N ALA A 274 -8.32 -17.80 -7.32
CA ALA A 274 -8.34 -18.30 -5.95
C ALA A 274 -9.17 -17.33 -5.09
N GLU A 275 -10.06 -17.88 -4.27
CA GLU A 275 -10.94 -17.11 -3.40
C GLU A 275 -10.17 -16.60 -2.19
N ILE A 276 -10.26 -15.31 -1.89
CA ILE A 276 -9.59 -14.69 -0.76
C ILE A 276 -10.54 -14.72 0.46
N PRO A 277 -10.07 -15.17 1.63
CA PRO A 277 -10.90 -15.13 2.83
C PRO A 277 -11.31 -13.72 3.26
N ASP A 278 -12.55 -13.61 3.73
CA ASP A 278 -13.10 -12.41 4.33
C ASP A 278 -12.67 -12.25 5.80
N MET A 279 -13.09 -11.15 6.44
CA MET A 279 -12.82 -10.82 7.85
C MET A 279 -11.34 -10.66 8.23
N GLY A 280 -10.43 -10.68 7.26
CA GLY A 280 -9.03 -10.35 7.46
C GLY A 280 -8.89 -8.86 7.76
N GLN A 281 -8.42 -8.53 8.96
CA GLN A 281 -8.21 -7.15 9.39
C GLN A 281 -6.73 -6.76 9.23
N SER A 282 -6.47 -5.53 8.77
CA SER A 282 -5.13 -4.93 8.74
C SER A 282 -5.18 -3.53 9.30
N ILE A 283 -4.43 -3.29 10.35
CA ILE A 283 -4.35 -2.00 11.06
C ILE A 283 -2.99 -1.37 10.76
N VAL A 284 -3.01 -0.12 10.32
CA VAL A 284 -1.82 0.74 10.17
C VAL A 284 -1.94 1.94 11.09
N ASN A 285 -0.82 2.43 11.59
CA ASN A 285 -0.75 3.64 12.40
C ASN A 285 -0.76 4.88 11.49
N ILE A 286 -1.49 5.92 11.91
CA ILE A 286 -1.43 7.26 11.33
C ILE A 286 -0.28 8.00 12.01
N THR A 287 0.85 8.09 11.32
CA THR A 287 2.09 8.67 11.84
C THR A 287 2.19 10.18 11.63
N ALA A 288 1.46 10.70 10.65
CA ALA A 288 1.26 12.12 10.45
C ALA A 288 -0.11 12.35 9.80
N CYS A 289 -0.74 13.48 10.10
CA CYS A 289 -2.02 13.88 9.55
C CYS A 289 -2.05 15.40 9.35
N ASP A 290 -2.54 15.83 8.19
CA ASP A 290 -2.66 17.24 7.80
C ASP A 290 -4.15 17.63 7.80
N THR A 291 -4.57 18.46 8.76
CA THR A 291 -5.98 18.82 8.92
C THR A 291 -6.54 19.63 7.74
N PRO A 292 -5.80 20.57 7.10
CA PRO A 292 -6.34 21.30 5.95
C PRO A 292 -6.63 20.42 4.72
N THR A 293 -5.80 19.41 4.46
CA THR A 293 -5.89 18.60 3.23
C THR A 293 -6.51 17.21 3.44
N GLY A 294 -6.61 16.75 4.70
CA GLY A 294 -7.00 15.38 5.04
C GLY A 294 -5.92 14.34 4.73
N ALA A 295 -4.70 14.76 4.38
CA ALA A 295 -3.63 13.84 4.02
C ALA A 295 -3.10 13.07 5.25
N LEU A 296 -2.95 11.76 5.09
CA LEU A 296 -2.47 10.83 6.11
C LEU A 296 -1.13 10.22 5.67
N THR A 297 -0.18 10.11 6.59
CA THR A 297 1.01 9.28 6.45
C THR A 297 0.85 8.02 7.28
N LEU A 298 0.93 6.87 6.63
CA LEU A 298 0.66 5.57 7.23
C LEU A 298 1.97 4.85 7.55
N GLY A 299 2.04 4.20 8.70
CA GLY A 299 3.15 3.37 9.13
C GLY A 299 2.66 2.08 9.78
N ALA A 300 3.59 1.15 10.00
CA ALA A 300 3.28 -0.12 10.63
C ALA A 300 2.66 0.05 12.03
N ALA A 301 1.60 -0.74 12.29
CA ALA A 301 1.13 -1.02 13.64
C ALA A 301 1.81 -2.30 14.16
N THR A 302 2.29 -2.28 15.40
CA THR A 302 2.80 -3.46 16.11
C THR A 302 1.64 -4.30 16.65
N ASP A 303 1.94 -5.52 17.12
CA ASP A 303 0.99 -6.37 17.84
C ASP A 303 0.50 -5.73 19.15
N THR A 304 1.30 -4.85 19.75
CA THR A 304 0.89 -4.05 20.90
C THR A 304 -0.10 -2.95 20.51
N ASP A 305 0.10 -2.31 19.36
CA ASP A 305 -0.77 -1.23 18.89
C ASP A 305 -2.17 -1.73 18.49
N SER A 306 -2.24 -2.93 17.90
CA SER A 306 -3.50 -3.53 17.45
C SER A 306 -4.13 -4.49 18.47
N GLY A 307 -3.37 -4.87 19.51
CA GLY A 307 -3.73 -5.89 20.49
C GLY A 307 -3.61 -7.34 19.98
N SER A 308 -3.10 -7.58 18.78
CA SER A 308 -2.97 -8.92 18.20
C SER A 308 -1.91 -9.01 17.09
N ASN A 309 -1.20 -10.13 17.02
CA ASN A 309 -0.31 -10.45 15.88
C ASN A 309 -1.07 -10.72 14.57
N ARG A 310 -2.40 -10.86 14.60
CA ARG A 310 -3.25 -11.26 13.47
C ARG A 310 -3.84 -10.10 12.66
N ASN A 311 -3.75 -8.88 13.17
CA ASN A 311 -4.32 -7.68 12.53
C ASN A 311 -3.35 -6.50 12.48
N CYS A 312 -2.12 -6.67 12.96
CA CYS A 312 -1.07 -5.67 12.89
C CYS A 312 -0.37 -5.63 11.52
N THR A 313 0.55 -4.70 11.31
CA THR A 313 1.26 -4.49 10.03
C THR A 313 2.77 -4.25 10.16
N ALA A 314 3.35 -4.66 11.30
CA ALA A 314 4.78 -4.64 11.56
C ALA A 314 5.49 -5.93 11.11
N ALA A 315 6.70 -5.77 10.60
CA ALA A 315 7.65 -6.86 10.47
C ALA A 315 8.21 -7.25 11.84
N GLY A 316 8.75 -8.47 11.95
CA GLY A 316 9.47 -8.89 13.15
C GLY A 316 8.61 -9.31 14.34
N VAL A 317 7.28 -9.24 14.24
CA VAL A 317 6.36 -9.72 15.29
C VAL A 317 6.48 -11.24 15.45
N ASN A 318 6.66 -11.72 16.67
CA ASN A 318 6.75 -13.15 16.92
C ASN A 318 5.36 -13.80 16.80
N ASN A 319 5.29 -14.95 16.12
CA ASN A 319 4.06 -15.72 15.99
C ASN A 319 4.16 -17.01 16.80
N PRO A 320 3.40 -17.15 17.91
CA PRO A 320 3.32 -18.41 18.66
C PRO A 320 2.82 -19.57 17.80
N GLU A 321 1.90 -19.31 16.87
CA GLU A 321 1.30 -20.29 15.97
C GLU A 321 2.28 -20.77 14.88
N TYR A 322 3.29 -19.94 14.56
CA TYR A 322 4.29 -20.20 13.53
C TYR A 322 5.71 -19.93 14.06
N PRO A 323 6.27 -20.84 14.88
CA PRO A 323 7.59 -20.66 15.47
C PRO A 323 8.68 -20.40 14.43
N GLY A 324 9.51 -19.37 14.66
CA GLY A 324 10.61 -18.99 13.77
C GLY A 324 10.20 -18.21 12.52
N LYS A 325 8.93 -17.79 12.40
CA LYS A 325 8.39 -17.08 11.24
C LYS A 325 7.86 -15.68 11.63
N PRO A 326 8.74 -14.68 11.82
CA PRO A 326 8.37 -13.40 12.43
C PRO A 326 7.78 -12.38 11.44
N GLY A 327 6.68 -11.74 11.80
CA GLY A 327 5.94 -10.74 11.03
C GLY A 327 4.44 -10.85 11.31
N CYS A 328 3.71 -9.74 11.35
CA CYS A 328 2.26 -9.77 11.54
C CYS A 328 1.58 -10.67 10.51
N LEU A 329 0.56 -11.41 10.91
CA LEU A 329 -0.21 -12.25 9.99
C LEU A 329 -1.16 -11.37 9.17
N PHE A 330 -1.30 -11.68 7.89
CA PHE A 330 -2.13 -10.93 6.96
C PHE A 330 -3.33 -11.77 6.52
N GLY A 331 -4.46 -11.56 7.21
CA GLY A 331 -5.70 -12.30 7.00
C GLY A 331 -5.59 -13.79 7.35
N PRO A 332 -6.70 -14.54 7.29
CA PRO A 332 -6.71 -15.97 7.58
C PRO A 332 -5.85 -16.79 6.61
N PRO A 333 -5.45 -18.03 6.95
CA PRO A 333 -4.78 -18.92 6.01
C PRO A 333 -5.60 -19.07 4.72
N LEU A 334 -4.95 -18.84 3.57
CA LEU A 334 -5.56 -18.82 2.25
C LEU A 334 -5.53 -20.23 1.63
N PRO A 335 -6.69 -20.87 1.41
CA PRO A 335 -6.79 -22.13 0.68
C PRO A 335 -6.61 -21.89 -0.83
N ILE A 336 -5.73 -22.64 -1.48
CA ILE A 336 -5.60 -22.70 -2.94
C ILE A 336 -5.88 -24.14 -3.39
N PRO A 337 -7.16 -24.52 -3.56
CA PRO A 337 -7.52 -25.84 -4.03
C PRO A 337 -7.16 -26.02 -5.51
N ASN A 338 -6.56 -27.15 -5.87
CA ASN A 338 -6.34 -27.50 -7.27
C ASN A 338 -7.17 -28.72 -7.66
N THR A 339 -8.35 -28.48 -8.25
CA THR A 339 -9.25 -29.55 -8.73
C THR A 339 -8.64 -30.37 -9.87
N ASN A 340 -7.69 -29.80 -10.63
CA ASN A 340 -7.03 -30.50 -11.73
C ASN A 340 -5.94 -31.46 -11.22
N SER A 341 -5.39 -31.19 -10.04
CA SER A 341 -4.41 -32.04 -9.37
C SER A 341 -4.43 -31.79 -7.86
N ALA A 342 -5.27 -32.55 -7.15
CA ALA A 342 -5.50 -32.35 -5.72
C ALA A 342 -4.21 -32.36 -4.89
N ALA A 343 -3.22 -33.18 -5.27
CA ALA A 343 -1.90 -33.28 -4.63
C ALA A 343 -1.08 -31.98 -4.67
N THR A 344 -1.45 -31.03 -5.54
CA THR A 344 -0.79 -29.72 -5.68
C THR A 344 -1.55 -28.59 -5.01
N SER A 345 -2.61 -28.89 -4.25
CA SER A 345 -3.34 -27.89 -3.47
C SER A 345 -2.46 -27.38 -2.33
N THR A 346 -2.51 -26.07 -2.08
CA THR A 346 -1.65 -25.42 -1.08
C THR A 346 -2.46 -24.61 -0.08
N CYS A 347 -1.97 -24.57 1.15
CA CYS A 347 -2.39 -23.60 2.13
C CYS A 347 -1.32 -22.51 2.22
N VAL A 348 -1.72 -21.25 2.08
CA VAL A 348 -0.80 -20.12 2.12
C VAL A 348 -1.04 -19.30 3.39
N VAL A 349 0.02 -19.10 4.16
CA VAL A 349 0.00 -18.20 5.32
C VAL A 349 0.78 -16.94 4.96
N ASN A 350 0.10 -15.80 4.94
CA ASN A 350 0.73 -14.53 4.63
C ASN A 350 1.19 -13.84 5.90
N ARG A 351 2.42 -13.32 5.88
CA ARG A 351 3.03 -12.63 7.01
C ARG A 351 3.85 -11.44 6.53
N VAL A 352 3.79 -10.33 7.25
CA VAL A 352 4.45 -9.07 6.88
C VAL A 352 5.96 -9.23 6.96
N SER A 353 6.65 -9.02 5.83
CA SER A 353 8.11 -9.15 5.73
C SER A 353 8.84 -7.85 6.02
N THR A 354 8.19 -6.73 5.74
CA THR A 354 8.72 -5.37 5.92
C THR A 354 7.63 -4.50 6.51
N ASN A 355 7.98 -3.63 7.45
CA ASN A 355 7.03 -2.71 8.06
C ASN A 355 6.18 -2.00 7.01
N ALA A 356 4.86 -2.02 7.21
CA ALA A 356 3.96 -1.31 6.33
C ALA A 356 4.25 0.18 6.31
N SER A 357 4.03 0.79 5.15
CA SER A 357 4.16 2.22 4.94
C SER A 357 3.19 2.66 3.86
N GLY A 358 2.80 3.93 3.87
CA GLY A 358 1.89 4.40 2.85
C GLY A 358 1.40 5.80 3.10
N SER A 359 0.38 6.15 2.32
CA SER A 359 -0.34 7.41 2.43
C SER A 359 -1.83 7.18 2.23
N GLY A 360 -2.64 8.09 2.73
CA GLY A 360 -4.05 8.15 2.40
C GLY A 360 -4.57 9.57 2.40
N ASN A 361 -5.81 9.74 1.97
CA ASN A 361 -6.54 10.97 2.17
C ASN A 361 -7.88 10.62 2.81
N CYS A 362 -8.18 11.27 3.92
CA CYS A 362 -9.37 10.94 4.67
C CYS A 362 -10.61 11.71 4.21
N GLY A 363 -10.45 12.74 3.38
CA GLY A 363 -11.53 13.48 2.75
C GLY A 363 -12.28 12.66 1.69
N ASP A 364 -11.62 11.70 1.05
CA ASP A 364 -12.22 10.76 0.10
C ASP A 364 -12.04 9.27 0.49
N GLY A 365 -11.28 8.99 1.54
CA GLY A 365 -10.95 7.63 1.98
C GLY A 365 -10.00 6.89 1.04
N SER A 366 -9.22 7.60 0.22
CA SER A 366 -8.19 6.99 -0.62
C SER A 366 -7.00 6.52 0.20
N SER A 367 -6.38 5.41 -0.22
CA SER A 367 -5.19 4.88 0.42
C SER A 367 -4.28 4.15 -0.55
N ALA A 368 -2.98 4.25 -0.30
CA ALA A 368 -1.92 3.51 -0.96
C ALA A 368 -1.00 2.96 0.14
N ILE A 369 -1.05 1.65 0.36
CA ILE A 369 -0.42 0.96 1.48
C ILE A 369 0.51 -0.12 0.93
N ASN A 370 1.81 0.05 1.15
CA ASN A 370 2.81 -0.97 0.86
C ASN A 370 2.97 -1.88 2.10
N ILE A 371 2.59 -3.15 1.96
CA ILE A 371 2.70 -4.18 3.01
C ILE A 371 3.42 -5.40 2.43
N PRO A 372 4.74 -5.36 2.18
CA PRO A 372 5.45 -6.51 1.63
C PRO A 372 5.22 -7.77 2.47
N LEU A 373 4.89 -8.87 1.81
CA LEU A 373 4.55 -10.14 2.44
C LEU A 373 5.61 -11.21 2.17
N LEU A 374 5.76 -12.12 3.11
CA LEU A 374 6.23 -13.47 2.86
C LEU A 374 5.01 -14.39 2.88
N SER A 375 4.72 -15.01 1.74
CA SER A 375 3.68 -16.02 1.60
C SER A 375 4.29 -17.39 1.84
N ASP A 376 4.07 -17.93 3.03
CA ASP A 376 4.54 -19.26 3.42
C ASP A 376 3.63 -20.32 2.79
N ILE A 377 4.19 -21.18 1.96
CA ILE A 377 3.44 -22.19 1.22
C ILE A 377 3.56 -23.54 1.92
N TYR A 378 2.40 -24.13 2.19
CA TYR A 378 2.27 -25.48 2.70
C TYR A 378 1.63 -26.35 1.61
N LEU A 379 2.38 -27.31 1.10
CA LEU A 379 1.89 -28.30 0.14
C LEU A 379 1.21 -29.42 0.92
N THR A 380 -0.08 -29.25 1.19
CA THR A 380 -0.83 -30.18 2.04
C THR A 380 -1.34 -31.37 1.25
N GLY A 381 -1.71 -31.21 -0.04
CA GLY A 381 -2.32 -32.29 -0.83
C GLY A 381 -3.54 -32.91 -0.12
N PRO A 382 -4.24 -33.91 -0.68
CA PRO A 382 -5.40 -34.45 0.03
C PRO A 382 -4.95 -35.37 1.16
N THR A 383 -5.24 -34.98 2.40
CA THR A 383 -5.59 -35.93 3.47
C THR A 383 -7.12 -35.98 3.67
N ASP A 384 -7.84 -34.88 3.38
CA ASP A 384 -9.31 -34.76 3.56
C ASP A 384 -10.06 -34.24 2.30
N GLY A 385 -9.50 -34.45 1.10
CA GLY A 385 -10.09 -33.95 -0.16
C GLY A 385 -9.45 -32.64 -0.67
N LEU A 386 -10.22 -31.73 -1.29
CA LEU A 386 -9.78 -30.45 -1.85
C LEU A 386 -9.69 -29.30 -0.83
N ILE A 387 -9.53 -29.61 0.46
CA ILE A 387 -9.46 -28.61 1.54
C ILE A 387 -7.99 -28.47 1.95
N PRO A 388 -7.22 -27.52 1.39
CA PRO A 388 -5.79 -27.49 1.62
C PRO A 388 -5.40 -26.87 2.96
N CYS A 389 -6.19 -25.95 3.52
CA CYS A 389 -5.93 -25.36 4.83
C CYS A 389 -6.72 -26.08 5.92
N PRO A 390 -6.12 -26.33 7.10
CA PRO A 390 -6.89 -26.78 8.26
C PRO A 390 -7.98 -25.78 8.62
N ARG A 391 -9.13 -26.31 9.03
CA ARG A 391 -10.32 -25.53 9.30
C ARG A 391 -10.70 -25.53 10.76
N CYS A 392 -11.39 -24.47 11.15
CA CYS A 392 -11.95 -24.30 12.47
C CYS A 392 -13.48 -24.41 12.40
N ASP A 393 -14.03 -25.61 12.52
CA ASP A 393 -15.47 -25.84 12.34
C ASP A 393 -16.09 -26.71 13.46
N THR A 394 -17.40 -26.91 13.38
CA THR A 394 -18.21 -27.58 14.42
C THR A 394 -18.26 -29.11 14.30
N ASN A 395 -17.45 -29.74 13.45
CA ASN A 395 -17.45 -31.19 13.32
C ASN A 395 -16.33 -31.79 14.20
N PRO A 396 -16.52 -32.81 15.06
CA PRO A 396 -17.71 -33.63 15.29
C PRO A 396 -18.53 -33.27 16.55
N GLY A 397 -18.39 -32.08 17.13
CA GLY A 397 -18.99 -31.75 18.43
C GLY A 397 -19.57 -30.33 18.56
N PRO A 398 -20.26 -30.02 19.67
CA PRO A 398 -20.76 -28.68 19.91
C PRO A 398 -19.59 -27.74 20.23
N GLY A 399 -19.17 -26.95 19.24
CA GLY A 399 -18.12 -25.94 19.37
C GLY A 399 -17.14 -25.97 18.21
N PHE A 400 -16.49 -24.85 17.95
CA PHE A 400 -15.49 -24.73 16.89
C PHE A 400 -14.18 -25.40 17.32
N THR A 401 -13.77 -26.43 16.57
CA THR A 401 -12.52 -27.16 16.77
C THR A 401 -11.72 -27.31 15.48
N CYS A 402 -10.41 -27.42 15.61
CA CYS A 402 -9.55 -27.64 14.47
C CYS A 402 -9.76 -29.03 13.88
N GLN A 403 -10.05 -29.10 12.58
CA GLN A 403 -10.26 -30.36 11.88
C GLN A 403 -8.95 -31.11 11.63
N ALA A 404 -7.88 -30.36 11.35
CA ALA A 404 -6.59 -30.90 10.95
C ALA A 404 -5.44 -30.07 11.54
N GLY A 405 -4.22 -30.51 11.24
CA GLY A 405 -2.99 -29.86 11.71
C GLY A 405 -2.62 -30.23 13.15
N PRO A 406 -1.57 -29.60 13.70
CA PRO A 406 -1.04 -29.91 15.03
C PRO A 406 -2.05 -29.71 16.17
N ASN A 407 -3.05 -28.86 15.97
CA ASN A 407 -4.07 -28.54 16.97
C ASN A 407 -5.39 -29.28 16.72
N SER A 408 -5.41 -30.35 15.92
CA SER A 408 -6.63 -31.12 15.64
C SER A 408 -7.39 -31.50 16.93
N GLY A 409 -8.70 -31.26 16.94
CA GLY A 409 -9.60 -31.44 18.09
C GLY A 409 -9.53 -30.36 19.18
N GLN A 410 -8.62 -29.39 19.08
CA GLN A 410 -8.54 -28.26 20.03
C GLN A 410 -9.54 -27.15 19.67
N PRO A 411 -10.01 -26.37 20.66
CA PRO A 411 -10.85 -25.20 20.42
C PRO A 411 -10.16 -24.18 19.51
N CYS A 412 -10.94 -23.52 18.67
CA CYS A 412 -10.45 -22.50 17.76
C CYS A 412 -11.53 -21.44 17.49
N THR A 413 -11.10 -20.31 16.93
CA THR A 413 -11.95 -19.24 16.43
C THR A 413 -11.81 -19.14 14.91
N PRO A 414 -12.90 -19.22 14.14
CA PRO A 414 -12.87 -18.96 12.69
C PRO A 414 -12.21 -17.62 12.37
N GLY A 415 -11.27 -17.60 11.43
CA GLY A 415 -10.66 -16.35 10.94
C GLY A 415 -11.48 -15.66 9.85
N ASN A 416 -12.40 -16.40 9.22
CA ASN A 416 -13.29 -15.97 8.14
C ASN A 416 -14.68 -16.58 8.32
N SER A 417 -15.61 -16.16 7.48
CA SER A 417 -16.98 -16.65 7.51
C SER A 417 -17.11 -18.06 6.93
N ALA A 418 -17.98 -18.87 7.53
CA ALA A 418 -18.33 -20.19 7.01
C ALA A 418 -19.15 -20.12 5.70
N SER A 419 -19.64 -18.92 5.32
CA SER A 419 -20.41 -18.68 4.09
C SER A 419 -19.60 -18.85 2.81
N LEU A 420 -18.27 -18.92 2.89
CA LEU A 420 -17.36 -19.11 1.75
C LEU A 420 -17.26 -20.58 1.28
N GLY A 421 -18.01 -21.50 1.90
CA GLY A 421 -18.14 -22.88 1.44
C GLY A 421 -17.10 -23.87 2.01
N SER A 422 -16.90 -25.00 1.32
CA SER A 422 -16.17 -26.16 1.88
C SER A 422 -14.66 -25.98 2.05
N SER A 423 -14.06 -24.87 1.65
CA SER A 423 -12.66 -24.53 1.99
C SER A 423 -12.51 -23.64 3.24
N TYR A 424 -13.64 -23.14 3.79
CA TYR A 424 -13.71 -22.22 4.95
C TYR A 424 -14.76 -22.62 6.01
N PRO A 425 -14.51 -22.45 7.33
CA PRO A 425 -13.61 -21.41 7.84
C PRO A 425 -12.18 -21.84 8.18
N THR A 426 -11.18 -21.11 7.69
CA THR A 426 -9.77 -21.29 8.11
C THR A 426 -9.41 -20.44 9.32
N SER A 427 -8.38 -20.84 10.07
CA SER A 427 -7.93 -20.09 11.24
C SER A 427 -6.44 -20.31 11.52
N HIS A 428 -5.77 -19.29 12.07
CA HIS A 428 -4.40 -19.45 12.59
C HIS A 428 -4.36 -20.29 13.87
N ASP A 429 -5.48 -20.50 14.56
CA ASP A 429 -5.57 -21.47 15.66
C ASP A 429 -5.37 -22.91 15.16
N CYS A 430 -5.60 -23.14 13.87
CA CYS A 430 -5.44 -24.41 13.19
C CYS A 430 -4.30 -24.31 12.16
N PRO A 431 -3.04 -24.21 12.59
CA PRO A 431 -1.93 -24.03 11.66
C PRO A 431 -1.76 -25.29 10.79
N PRO A 432 -1.38 -25.16 9.50
CA PRO A 432 -0.93 -26.30 8.71
C PRO A 432 0.30 -26.95 9.35
N THR A 433 0.43 -28.27 9.15
CA THR A 433 1.56 -29.04 9.67
C THR A 433 2.88 -28.50 9.11
N SER A 434 3.87 -28.28 9.97
CA SER A 434 5.19 -27.75 9.57
C SER A 434 5.91 -28.64 8.55
N ALA A 435 5.67 -29.96 8.56
CA ALA A 435 6.21 -30.90 7.58
C ALA A 435 5.71 -30.66 6.14
N ALA A 436 4.58 -29.96 5.97
CA ALA A 436 4.05 -29.58 4.65
C ALA A 436 4.67 -28.28 4.11
N PHE A 437 5.46 -27.56 4.91
CA PHE A 437 6.08 -26.31 4.49
C PHE A 437 7.16 -26.55 3.43
N ILE A 438 7.07 -25.83 2.32
CA ILE A 438 7.98 -26.00 1.17
C ILE A 438 8.75 -24.73 0.80
N GLY A 439 8.42 -23.59 1.39
CA GLY A 439 9.11 -22.33 1.13
C GLY A 439 8.24 -21.10 1.35
N SER A 440 8.87 -19.93 1.29
CA SER A 440 8.20 -18.63 1.40
C SER A 440 8.46 -17.81 0.14
N LEU A 441 7.41 -17.21 -0.41
CA LEU A 441 7.51 -16.29 -1.54
C LEU A 441 7.50 -14.84 -1.05
N PRO A 442 8.49 -14.00 -1.41
CA PRO A 442 8.41 -12.58 -1.18
C PRO A 442 7.43 -11.96 -2.20
N ILE A 443 6.38 -11.33 -1.70
CA ILE A 443 5.36 -10.63 -2.50
C ILE A 443 5.47 -9.13 -2.21
N PRO A 444 5.83 -8.29 -3.20
CA PRO A 444 5.86 -6.83 -3.05
C PRO A 444 4.44 -6.27 -3.08
N PHE A 445 3.69 -6.52 -2.00
CA PHE A 445 2.26 -6.28 -1.94
C PHE A 445 1.95 -4.80 -1.69
N ALA A 446 1.70 -4.07 -2.78
CA ALA A 446 1.33 -2.66 -2.76
C ALA A 446 -0.17 -2.53 -3.03
N LEU A 447 -0.94 -2.32 -1.98
CA LEU A 447 -2.39 -2.12 -2.03
C LEU A 447 -2.71 -0.67 -2.35
N SER A 448 -3.69 -0.43 -3.21
CA SER A 448 -4.15 0.92 -3.53
C SER A 448 -5.63 0.96 -3.84
N THR A 449 -6.29 2.04 -3.46
CA THR A 449 -7.65 2.37 -3.94
C THR A 449 -7.64 2.95 -5.35
N ALA A 450 -6.48 3.23 -5.92
CA ALA A 450 -6.32 3.71 -7.29
C ALA A 450 -6.10 2.56 -8.28
N THR A 451 -6.14 2.88 -9.58
CA THR A 451 -5.84 1.91 -10.64
C THR A 451 -4.36 1.56 -10.68
N GLN A 452 -4.07 0.26 -10.73
CA GLN A 452 -2.75 -0.31 -11.02
C GLN A 452 -2.79 -1.07 -12.34
N SER A 453 -1.68 -1.01 -13.09
CA SER A 453 -1.57 -1.72 -14.37
C SER A 453 -0.17 -2.24 -14.60
N MET A 454 -0.08 -3.36 -15.30
CA MET A 454 1.17 -3.97 -15.73
C MET A 454 1.03 -4.35 -17.21
N THR A 455 2.02 -3.99 -18.03
CA THR A 455 2.06 -4.30 -19.45
C THR A 455 3.24 -5.22 -19.73
N ALA A 456 2.98 -6.29 -20.47
CA ALA A 456 3.99 -7.27 -20.83
C ALA A 456 4.94 -6.76 -21.92
N ALA A 457 6.22 -7.12 -21.82
CA ALA A 457 7.23 -6.87 -22.83
C ALA A 457 7.46 -8.11 -23.71
N ASP A 458 7.86 -7.87 -24.96
CA ASP A 458 8.36 -8.93 -25.83
C ASP A 458 9.88 -9.00 -25.71
N LEU A 459 10.38 -10.09 -25.13
CA LEU A 459 11.79 -10.33 -24.92
C LEU A 459 12.30 -11.36 -25.94
N SER A 460 13.60 -11.34 -26.19
CA SER A 460 14.28 -12.26 -27.11
C SER A 460 14.01 -13.74 -26.80
N ALA A 461 13.84 -14.07 -25.52
CA ALA A 461 13.56 -15.43 -25.08
C ALA A 461 12.09 -15.81 -25.17
N GLN A 462 11.17 -14.84 -24.99
CA GLN A 462 9.75 -15.09 -24.78
C GLN A 462 8.95 -13.81 -25.02
N PRO A 463 7.83 -13.85 -25.79
CA PRO A 463 6.88 -12.74 -25.87
C PRO A 463 5.95 -12.70 -24.65
N PHE A 464 5.22 -11.60 -24.47
CA PHE A 464 4.22 -11.44 -23.40
C PHE A 464 4.78 -11.73 -21.99
N VAL A 465 5.95 -11.19 -21.67
CA VAL A 465 6.58 -11.31 -20.34
C VAL A 465 6.16 -10.14 -19.46
N PHE A 466 5.36 -10.42 -18.45
CA PHE A 466 5.02 -9.49 -17.37
C PHE A 466 6.11 -9.45 -16.30
N CYS A 467 6.64 -10.62 -15.92
CA CYS A 467 7.54 -10.77 -14.77
C CYS A 467 8.83 -11.46 -15.15
N GLY A 468 9.80 -10.68 -15.64
CA GLY A 468 11.11 -11.18 -16.05
C GLY A 468 11.99 -11.60 -14.87
N PHE A 469 12.47 -12.84 -14.91
CA PHE A 469 13.53 -13.36 -14.06
C PHE A 469 14.58 -14.08 -14.90
N CYS A 470 15.85 -14.02 -14.45
CA CYS A 470 16.94 -14.70 -15.15
C CYS A 470 16.76 -16.21 -15.07
N GLY A 471 16.65 -16.85 -16.23
CA GLY A 471 16.44 -18.29 -16.37
C GLY A 471 17.01 -18.83 -17.66
N GLN A 472 16.77 -20.11 -17.91
CA GLN A 472 17.24 -20.80 -19.11
C GLN A 472 16.24 -20.62 -20.27
N GLN A 473 16.71 -20.67 -21.53
CA GLN A 473 15.88 -20.45 -22.71
C GLN A 473 14.77 -21.52 -22.91
N PHE A 474 15.05 -22.79 -22.59
CA PHE A 474 14.16 -23.91 -22.91
C PHE A 474 13.88 -24.83 -21.71
N SER A 475 14.22 -24.39 -20.50
CA SER A 475 13.99 -25.13 -19.26
C SER A 475 13.25 -24.25 -18.26
N PRO A 476 12.34 -24.79 -17.43
CA PRO A 476 11.69 -24.07 -16.33
C PRO A 476 12.64 -23.86 -15.14
N SER A 477 13.88 -23.48 -15.41
CA SER A 477 14.94 -23.28 -14.42
C SER A 477 15.33 -21.80 -14.36
N PHE A 478 15.42 -21.28 -13.14
CA PHE A 478 15.69 -19.87 -12.85
C PHE A 478 16.90 -19.73 -11.93
N GLN A 479 17.60 -18.61 -12.03
CA GLN A 479 18.69 -18.26 -11.14
C GLN A 479 18.17 -18.00 -9.73
N GLY A 480 18.87 -18.53 -8.73
CA GLY A 480 18.59 -18.32 -7.31
C GLY A 480 18.70 -19.61 -6.51
N PRO A 481 18.26 -19.59 -5.24
CA PRO A 481 17.65 -18.47 -4.50
C PRO A 481 18.67 -17.41 -4.00
N PRO A 482 18.32 -16.10 -3.90
CA PRO A 482 17.05 -15.48 -4.31
C PRO A 482 16.95 -15.34 -5.84
N ALA A 483 15.71 -15.23 -6.34
CA ALA A 483 15.46 -15.02 -7.76
C ALA A 483 16.02 -13.67 -8.22
N VAL A 484 16.58 -13.63 -9.44
CA VAL A 484 17.16 -12.40 -10.01
C VAL A 484 16.16 -11.79 -11.00
N PRO A 485 15.50 -10.66 -10.66
CA PRO A 485 14.60 -9.98 -11.56
C PRO A 485 15.36 -9.34 -12.73
N CYS A 486 14.71 -9.25 -13.88
CA CYS A 486 15.27 -8.67 -15.08
C CYS A 486 14.17 -8.07 -15.97
N THR A 487 14.59 -7.19 -16.87
CA THR A 487 13.79 -6.60 -17.95
C THR A 487 14.44 -6.85 -19.32
N SER A 488 15.66 -7.41 -19.36
CA SER A 488 16.34 -7.82 -20.59
C SER A 488 17.38 -8.91 -20.36
N ASP A 489 17.74 -9.65 -21.42
CA ASP A 489 18.77 -10.70 -21.37
C ASP A 489 20.14 -10.19 -20.89
N SER A 490 20.46 -8.90 -21.11
CA SER A 490 21.77 -8.33 -20.72
C SER A 490 21.98 -8.26 -19.21
N GLN A 491 20.91 -8.32 -18.42
CA GLN A 491 20.99 -8.36 -16.96
C GLN A 491 21.25 -9.77 -16.44
N CYS A 492 21.13 -10.79 -17.29
CA CYS A 492 21.28 -12.20 -16.94
C CYS A 492 22.68 -12.69 -17.34
N THR A 493 23.66 -12.38 -16.49
CA THR A 493 25.09 -12.59 -16.78
C THR A 493 25.62 -13.96 -16.32
N VAL A 494 24.82 -14.73 -15.58
CA VAL A 494 25.24 -16.01 -14.99
C VAL A 494 24.73 -17.19 -15.82
N ALA A 495 25.65 -17.88 -16.51
CA ALA A 495 25.32 -19.12 -17.22
C ALA A 495 24.92 -20.24 -16.23
N PRO A 496 23.93 -21.09 -16.58
CA PRO A 496 23.17 -21.14 -17.83
C PRO A 496 21.95 -20.20 -17.89
N ASN A 497 21.68 -19.43 -16.84
CA ASN A 497 20.48 -18.58 -16.71
C ASN A 497 20.68 -17.22 -17.37
N THR A 498 20.85 -17.19 -18.69
CA THR A 498 21.19 -15.97 -19.45
C THR A 498 19.99 -15.29 -20.11
N LYS A 499 18.78 -15.76 -19.82
CA LYS A 499 17.55 -15.29 -20.47
C LYS A 499 16.60 -14.64 -19.50
N CYS A 500 16.11 -13.46 -19.86
CA CYS A 500 15.07 -12.80 -19.11
C CYS A 500 13.70 -13.29 -19.56
N ARG A 501 12.98 -13.98 -18.66
CA ARG A 501 11.73 -14.64 -18.99
C ARG A 501 10.88 -14.84 -17.74
N GLN A 502 9.61 -15.16 -17.94
CA GLN A 502 8.80 -15.82 -16.91
C GLN A 502 8.69 -17.31 -17.24
N ARG A 503 7.90 -18.08 -16.48
CA ARG A 503 7.75 -19.52 -16.76
C ARG A 503 7.11 -19.75 -18.12
N ASN A 504 5.84 -19.40 -18.28
CA ASN A 504 5.13 -19.36 -19.56
C ASN A 504 4.64 -17.95 -19.86
N SER A 505 4.62 -17.58 -21.15
CA SER A 505 4.17 -16.26 -21.63
C SER A 505 2.72 -15.97 -21.24
N GLY A 506 2.31 -14.71 -21.22
CA GLY A 506 0.94 -14.30 -20.91
C GLY A 506 0.65 -14.25 -19.41
N ALA A 507 -0.62 -14.30 -19.04
CA ALA A 507 -1.06 -14.14 -17.64
C ALA A 507 -2.35 -14.92 -17.37
N PHE A 508 -2.44 -15.55 -16.20
CA PHE A 508 -3.69 -16.11 -15.66
C PHE A 508 -4.43 -17.06 -16.62
N GLY A 509 -3.67 -17.93 -17.31
CA GLY A 509 -4.21 -18.85 -18.32
C GLY A 509 -4.46 -18.21 -19.70
N GLN A 510 -4.22 -16.91 -19.85
CA GLN A 510 -4.43 -16.16 -21.09
C GLN A 510 -3.10 -16.00 -21.85
N GLY A 511 -2.94 -16.75 -22.94
CA GLY A 511 -1.78 -16.71 -23.83
C GLY A 511 -1.46 -15.33 -24.43
N PRO A 512 -2.43 -14.65 -25.07
CA PRO A 512 -2.20 -13.36 -25.73
C PRO A 512 -2.34 -12.16 -24.78
N ALA A 513 -2.26 -12.37 -23.46
CA ALA A 513 -2.37 -11.28 -22.49
C ALA A 513 -1.24 -10.26 -22.66
N ARG A 514 -1.62 -8.99 -22.84
CA ARG A 514 -0.70 -7.86 -22.96
C ARG A 514 -0.75 -6.93 -21.76
N THR A 515 -1.94 -6.61 -21.27
CA THR A 515 -2.10 -5.64 -20.17
C THR A 515 -3.00 -6.21 -19.09
N ILE A 516 -2.53 -6.15 -17.84
CA ILE A 516 -3.33 -6.40 -16.65
C ILE A 516 -3.68 -5.03 -16.07
N THR A 517 -4.96 -4.77 -15.83
CA THR A 517 -5.42 -3.55 -15.16
C THR A 517 -6.33 -3.94 -14.00
N SER A 518 -6.07 -3.39 -12.83
CA SER A 518 -6.95 -3.52 -11.67
C SER A 518 -7.24 -2.13 -11.11
N SER A 519 -8.51 -1.85 -10.84
CA SER A 519 -9.02 -0.57 -10.38
C SER A 519 -9.65 -0.74 -9.01
N GLY A 520 -9.03 -0.13 -8.00
CA GLY A 520 -9.62 0.00 -6.68
C GLY A 520 -10.70 1.06 -6.64
N SER A 521 -11.32 1.20 -5.47
CA SER A 521 -12.26 2.27 -5.17
C SER A 521 -12.04 2.79 -3.75
N PRO A 522 -11.85 4.11 -3.56
CA PRO A 522 -11.83 4.70 -2.22
C PRO A 522 -13.25 4.72 -1.64
N ALA A 523 -13.38 5.09 -0.36
CA ALA A 523 -14.69 5.27 0.28
C ALA A 523 -15.59 6.27 -0.47
N GLY A 524 -14.99 7.27 -1.13
CA GLY A 524 -15.69 8.33 -1.86
C GLY A 524 -16.34 9.37 -0.95
N VAL A 525 -16.08 9.29 0.36
CA VAL A 525 -16.63 10.17 1.39
C VAL A 525 -15.56 10.49 2.43
N CYS A 526 -15.81 11.50 3.25
CA CYS A 526 -15.00 11.76 4.44
C CYS A 526 -15.19 10.61 5.45
N ILE A 527 -14.08 10.09 5.98
CA ILE A 527 -14.06 8.94 6.89
C ILE A 527 -13.77 9.33 8.36
N ASP A 528 -14.04 10.57 8.77
CA ASP A 528 -13.75 11.07 10.12
C ASP A 528 -14.81 10.72 11.19
N ASP A 529 -15.87 10.03 10.79
CA ASP A 529 -16.98 9.61 11.65
C ASP A 529 -16.67 8.37 12.50
N GLY A 530 -15.52 7.72 12.25
CA GLY A 530 -15.15 6.46 12.89
C GLY A 530 -16.04 5.27 12.48
N ALA A 531 -16.87 5.42 11.44
CA ALA A 531 -17.67 4.35 10.88
C ALA A 531 -16.91 3.58 9.80
N THR A 532 -17.41 2.39 9.46
CA THR A 532 -16.91 1.60 8.33
C THR A 532 -17.45 2.15 7.01
N HIS A 533 -16.57 2.30 6.02
CA HIS A 533 -16.89 2.73 4.67
C HIS A 533 -16.35 1.75 3.64
N ALA A 534 -17.21 1.33 2.72
CA ALA A 534 -16.86 0.38 1.68
C ALA A 534 -15.72 0.91 0.81
N SER A 535 -14.68 0.09 0.60
CA SER A 535 -13.54 0.40 -0.24
C SER A 535 -13.00 -0.88 -0.88
N THR A 536 -12.39 -0.74 -2.05
CA THR A 536 -11.69 -1.83 -2.73
C THR A 536 -10.23 -1.47 -2.90
N LEU A 537 -9.35 -2.30 -2.32
CA LEU A 537 -7.91 -2.22 -2.53
C LEU A 537 -7.48 -3.20 -3.61
N VAL A 538 -6.63 -2.77 -4.53
CA VAL A 538 -6.10 -3.63 -5.60
C VAL A 538 -4.58 -3.65 -5.57
N SER A 539 -4.01 -4.71 -6.14
CA SER A 539 -2.56 -4.80 -6.40
C SER A 539 -2.29 -5.64 -7.64
N VAL A 540 -1.30 -5.22 -8.43
CA VAL A 540 -0.71 -6.03 -9.51
C VAL A 540 0.79 -6.15 -9.24
N PHE A 541 1.31 -7.36 -9.20
CA PHE A 541 2.66 -7.65 -8.72
C PHE A 541 3.30 -8.81 -9.47
N CYS A 542 4.60 -9.02 -9.26
CA CYS A 542 5.31 -10.18 -9.77
C CYS A 542 5.57 -11.20 -8.67
N ILE A 543 5.39 -12.47 -9.02
CA ILE A 543 5.64 -13.61 -8.14
C ILE A 543 6.92 -14.30 -8.61
N PRO A 544 7.97 -14.37 -7.78
CA PRO A 544 9.20 -15.08 -8.13
C PRO A 544 8.99 -16.61 -8.13
N PRO A 545 9.94 -17.41 -8.68
CA PRO A 545 9.92 -18.85 -8.47
C PRO A 545 10.01 -19.20 -6.98
N THR A 546 9.29 -20.25 -6.58
CA THR A 546 9.44 -20.90 -5.27
C THR A 546 10.69 -21.77 -5.18
N PHE A 547 11.25 -22.14 -6.34
CA PHE A 547 12.28 -23.18 -6.49
C PHE A 547 11.79 -24.58 -6.10
N ASN A 548 10.47 -24.75 -5.96
CA ASN A 548 9.81 -26.04 -5.82
C ASN A 548 9.14 -26.39 -7.17
N PRO A 549 9.61 -27.43 -7.88
CA PRO A 549 9.12 -27.74 -9.22
C PRO A 549 7.63 -28.09 -9.27
N THR A 550 7.06 -28.62 -8.18
CA THR A 550 5.64 -28.95 -8.09
C THR A 550 4.78 -27.70 -8.00
N VAL A 551 5.17 -26.73 -7.15
CA VAL A 551 4.42 -25.48 -7.01
C VAL A 551 4.66 -24.52 -8.17
N ASP A 552 5.90 -24.37 -8.61
CA ASP A 552 6.21 -23.57 -9.81
C ASP A 552 5.54 -24.18 -11.04
N GLY A 553 5.41 -25.51 -11.07
CA GLY A 553 4.65 -26.25 -12.07
C GLY A 553 3.17 -25.92 -12.10
N ALA A 554 2.50 -26.07 -10.96
CA ALA A 554 1.06 -25.88 -10.84
C ALA A 554 0.65 -24.41 -10.92
N GLY A 555 1.38 -23.53 -10.22
CA GLY A 555 1.11 -22.09 -10.18
C GLY A 555 1.70 -21.30 -11.35
N ASP A 556 2.46 -21.97 -12.22
CA ASP A 556 3.16 -21.36 -13.36
C ASP A 556 4.06 -20.18 -12.97
N LEU A 557 4.94 -20.43 -11.98
CA LEU A 557 5.81 -19.42 -11.35
C LEU A 557 7.27 -19.53 -11.83
N PRO A 558 7.97 -18.40 -12.07
CA PRO A 558 7.52 -17.03 -11.86
C PRO A 558 6.49 -16.58 -12.91
N GLY A 559 5.66 -15.64 -12.49
CA GLY A 559 4.59 -15.06 -13.32
C GLY A 559 3.95 -13.84 -12.65
N PRO A 560 3.04 -13.16 -13.35
CA PRO A 560 2.28 -12.05 -12.78
C PRO A 560 1.34 -12.53 -11.68
N GLY A 561 0.92 -11.59 -10.83
CA GLY A 561 -0.11 -11.74 -9.82
C GLY A 561 -1.03 -10.51 -9.82
N ALA A 562 -2.31 -10.70 -9.57
CA ALA A 562 -3.27 -9.63 -9.38
C ALA A 562 -4.28 -9.98 -8.30
N VAL A 563 -4.66 -8.98 -7.51
CA VAL A 563 -5.60 -9.14 -6.40
C VAL A 563 -6.58 -7.97 -6.38
N GLY A 564 -7.83 -8.25 -6.01
CA GLY A 564 -8.80 -7.24 -5.58
C GLY A 564 -9.35 -7.61 -4.21
N LEU A 565 -9.23 -6.71 -3.24
CA LEU A 565 -9.73 -6.85 -1.88
C LEU A 565 -10.91 -5.89 -1.68
N PRO A 566 -12.15 -6.33 -1.90
CA PRO A 566 -13.31 -5.59 -1.43
C PRO A 566 -13.34 -5.65 0.10
N GLY A 567 -13.84 -4.60 0.74
CA GLY A 567 -13.93 -4.56 2.19
C GLY A 567 -14.37 -3.22 2.73
N GLU A 568 -14.10 -3.06 4.02
CA GLU A 568 -14.49 -1.89 4.80
C GLU A 568 -13.25 -1.19 5.33
N SER A 569 -13.13 0.10 5.03
CA SER A 569 -12.13 1.00 5.59
C SER A 569 -12.72 1.76 6.78
N GLN A 570 -11.96 1.90 7.86
CA GLN A 570 -12.43 2.58 9.07
C GLN A 570 -11.27 3.31 9.75
N ILE A 571 -11.46 4.58 10.08
CA ILE A 571 -10.54 5.25 10.98
C ILE A 571 -10.87 4.88 12.43
N VAL A 572 -9.86 4.50 13.20
CA VAL A 572 -10.03 3.94 14.55
C VAL A 572 -9.06 4.55 15.55
N SER A 573 -9.24 4.20 16.83
CA SER A 573 -8.41 4.66 17.94
C SER A 573 -8.40 6.18 18.11
N PRO A 574 -9.54 6.78 18.56
CA PRO A 574 -9.66 8.21 18.82
C PRO A 574 -8.62 8.71 19.82
N ILE A 575 -8.03 9.86 19.55
CA ILE A 575 -7.01 10.50 20.38
C ILE A 575 -7.72 11.31 21.48
N PRO A 576 -7.53 10.99 22.78
CA PRO A 576 -8.24 11.68 23.87
C PRO A 576 -7.99 13.19 23.95
N ALA A 577 -6.86 13.68 23.44
CA ALA A 577 -6.56 15.12 23.39
C ALA A 577 -7.45 15.89 22.40
N CYS A 578 -8.13 15.20 21.48
CA CYS A 578 -9.02 15.78 20.48
C CYS A 578 -10.48 15.90 20.93
N THR A 579 -10.86 15.34 22.09
CA THR A 579 -12.22 15.53 22.63
C THR A 579 -12.38 16.96 23.14
N THR A 580 -12.81 17.85 22.25
CA THR A 580 -13.29 19.18 22.62
C THR A 580 -14.70 19.05 23.19
N SER A 581 -14.87 19.31 24.50
CA SER A 581 -16.19 19.53 25.08
C SER A 581 -16.74 20.85 24.55
N THR A 582 -17.74 20.82 23.65
CA THR A 582 -18.41 22.03 23.18
C THR A 582 -19.34 22.54 24.29
N THR A 583 -18.89 23.51 25.09
CA THR A 583 -19.81 24.28 25.94
C THR A 583 -20.57 25.27 25.07
N ILE A 584 -21.80 24.93 24.67
CA ILE A 584 -22.77 25.90 24.17
C ILE A 584 -23.28 26.69 25.37
N ALA A 585 -23.16 28.02 25.31
CA ALA A 585 -23.78 28.91 26.29
C ALA A 585 -25.30 28.75 26.21
N GLY A 586 -25.87 27.95 27.13
CA GLY A 586 -27.31 27.79 27.32
C GLY A 586 -27.88 26.48 26.75
N GLY A 587 -27.91 25.44 27.60
CA GLY A 587 -28.66 24.21 27.34
C GLY A 587 -27.78 22.99 27.02
N THR A 588 -27.56 22.15 28.02
CA THR A 588 -26.83 20.89 27.89
C THR A 588 -27.65 19.89 27.08
N THR A 589 -27.20 19.56 25.86
CA THR A 589 -27.54 18.29 25.20
C THR A 589 -26.23 17.62 24.83
N SER A 590 -25.92 16.50 25.49
CA SER A 590 -24.74 15.69 25.22
C SER A 590 -25.10 14.61 24.22
N THR A 591 -24.54 14.66 23.02
CA THR A 591 -24.55 13.52 22.09
C THR A 591 -23.20 12.83 22.18
N SER A 592 -23.10 11.81 23.04
CA SER A 592 -22.03 10.82 22.95
C SER A 592 -22.30 9.92 21.76
N LEU A 593 -21.28 9.63 20.94
CA LEU A 593 -21.28 8.42 20.11
C LEU A 593 -21.36 7.22 21.07
N ALA A 594 -22.58 6.72 21.24
CA ALA A 594 -22.83 5.51 22.02
C ALA A 594 -22.57 4.31 21.11
N SER A 595 -21.48 3.60 21.35
CA SER A 595 -21.45 2.16 21.14
C SER A 595 -20.97 1.47 22.42
N THR A 596 -21.88 0.64 22.93
CA THR A 596 -21.72 -0.37 23.99
C THR A 596 -21.66 0.06 25.46
N THR A 597 -22.62 -0.54 26.17
CA THR A 597 -22.89 -0.56 27.60
C THR A 597 -21.72 -1.15 28.38
N SER A 598 -21.14 -0.39 29.30
CA SER A 598 -20.41 -0.96 30.44
C SER A 598 -20.52 -0.03 31.65
N THR A 599 -21.15 -0.54 32.70
CA THR A 599 -21.34 0.14 33.98
C THR A 599 -20.00 0.25 34.71
N ALA A 600 -19.44 1.45 34.79
CA ALA A 600 -18.36 1.78 35.72
C ALA A 600 -18.74 3.01 36.53
N VAL A 601 -18.97 2.81 37.83
CA VAL A 601 -19.28 3.85 38.80
C VAL A 601 -17.99 4.59 39.14
N ALA A 602 -17.87 5.85 38.70
CA ALA A 602 -16.84 6.77 39.15
C ALA A 602 -17.46 7.80 40.10
N THR A 603 -17.09 7.74 41.37
CA THR A 603 -17.41 8.73 42.41
C THR A 603 -16.73 10.06 42.11
N THR A 604 -17.51 11.09 41.79
CA THR A 604 -17.06 12.48 41.75
C THR A 604 -17.60 13.24 42.96
N THR A 605 -16.68 13.68 43.81
CA THR A 605 -16.96 14.57 44.95
C THR A 605 -17.26 15.97 44.42
N SER A 606 -18.48 16.45 44.61
CA SER A 606 -18.88 17.82 44.31
C SER A 606 -19.34 18.51 45.60
N THR A 607 -18.58 19.53 46.03
CA THR A 607 -19.01 20.46 47.08
C THR A 607 -19.99 21.46 46.48
N SER A 608 -21.28 21.32 46.82
CA SER A 608 -22.31 22.35 46.58
C SER A 608 -22.72 23.01 47.90
N LEU A 609 -22.87 24.33 47.87
CA LEU A 609 -23.40 25.14 48.97
C LEU A 609 -24.93 24.95 49.04
N LEU A 610 -25.42 24.55 50.22
CA LEU A 610 -26.84 24.34 50.53
C LEU A 610 -27.58 25.66 50.85
N PRO A 611 -28.88 25.79 50.47
CA PRO A 611 -29.85 26.59 51.21
C PRO A 611 -30.67 25.73 52.19
N ALA A 612 -31.45 26.43 53.03
CA ALA A 612 -31.87 26.04 54.38
C ALA A 612 -32.78 24.80 54.56
N CYS A 613 -32.67 24.25 55.77
CA CYS A 613 -33.30 23.05 56.32
C CYS A 613 -34.83 23.10 56.42
N GLY A 614 -35.50 21.99 56.05
CA GLY A 614 -36.94 21.77 56.31
C GLY A 614 -37.40 20.33 56.00
N SER A 615 -37.50 19.50 57.04
CA SER A 615 -38.33 18.28 57.20
C SER A 615 -38.19 17.07 56.23
N ALA A 616 -37.25 16.16 56.58
CA ALA A 616 -37.23 14.66 56.68
C ALA A 616 -38.22 13.74 55.89
N PRO A 617 -37.94 12.42 55.67
CA PRO A 617 -36.89 11.56 56.25
C PRO A 617 -36.04 10.71 55.26
N PHE A 618 -34.88 10.24 55.73
CA PHE A 618 -33.99 9.31 55.02
C PHE A 618 -34.36 7.84 55.28
N PRO A 619 -34.32 6.93 54.28
CA PRO A 619 -34.32 5.50 54.53
C PRO A 619 -32.92 5.00 54.90
N VAL A 620 -32.87 4.21 55.97
CA VAL A 620 -31.67 3.54 56.49
C VAL A 620 -31.46 2.26 55.66
N CYS A 621 -30.28 2.10 55.05
CA CYS A 621 -29.89 0.81 54.46
C CYS A 621 -29.30 -0.09 55.55
N ALA A 622 -29.97 -1.19 55.86
CA ALA A 622 -29.43 -2.31 56.63
C ALA A 622 -29.27 -3.53 55.70
N GLY A 623 -28.09 -4.15 55.69
CA GLY A 623 -27.89 -5.50 55.14
C GLY A 623 -26.76 -5.63 54.12
N THR A 624 -25.81 -6.52 54.42
CA THR A 624 -24.67 -6.97 53.61
C THR A 624 -25.10 -7.94 52.52
N CYS A 625 -24.63 -7.76 51.28
CA CYS A 625 -24.78 -8.74 50.19
C CYS A 625 -23.52 -9.59 50.02
N PRO A 626 -23.66 -10.90 49.76
CA PRO A 626 -22.81 -11.57 48.78
C PRO A 626 -23.62 -12.35 47.73
N GLY A 627 -23.24 -12.19 46.46
CA GLY A 627 -23.48 -13.19 45.40
C GLY A 627 -24.79 -13.11 44.61
N THR A 628 -24.69 -12.62 43.37
CA THR A 628 -25.45 -13.02 42.16
C THR A 628 -26.96 -13.30 42.25
N GLN A 629 -27.81 -12.36 41.77
CA GLN A 629 -28.86 -12.59 40.75
C GLN A 629 -29.65 -11.29 40.44
N VAL A 630 -30.25 -11.26 39.26
CA VAL A 630 -30.85 -10.11 38.55
C VAL A 630 -32.18 -9.67 39.19
N CYS A 631 -32.33 -8.37 39.52
CA CYS A 631 -33.62 -7.76 39.87
C CYS A 631 -34.22 -7.07 38.64
N THR A 632 -35.32 -7.60 38.11
CA THR A 632 -36.18 -6.94 37.12
C THR A 632 -37.00 -5.82 37.75
N PRO A 633 -37.16 -4.63 37.11
CA PRO A 633 -37.99 -3.57 37.67
C PRO A 633 -39.48 -3.85 37.41
N LEU A 634 -40.24 -4.04 38.50
CA LEU A 634 -41.70 -3.93 38.48
C LEU A 634 -42.09 -2.46 38.40
N THR A 635 -42.84 -2.13 37.36
CA THR A 635 -43.48 -0.84 37.14
C THR A 635 -44.61 -0.64 38.15
N LEU A 636 -44.53 0.40 38.97
CA LEU A 636 -45.72 0.98 39.60
C LEU A 636 -45.72 2.50 39.43
N THR A 637 -46.72 2.95 38.66
CA THR A 637 -47.15 4.33 38.55
C THR A 637 -48.02 4.68 39.76
N CYS A 638 -47.74 5.82 40.41
CA CYS A 638 -48.72 6.49 41.27
C CYS A 638 -48.95 7.90 40.74
N ALA A 639 -50.22 8.17 40.41
CA ALA A 639 -50.74 9.46 40.03
C ALA A 639 -50.97 10.35 41.25
N CYS A 640 -50.76 11.65 41.09
CA CYS A 640 -51.14 12.66 42.08
C CYS A 640 -52.65 12.75 42.24
N MET A 641 -53.11 12.91 43.49
CA MET A 641 -54.21 13.83 43.80
C MET A 641 -53.67 14.96 44.66
#